data_AF-A0A9D4N207-F1
#
_entry.id   AF-A0A9D4N207-F1
#
_cell.length_a   1.000
_cell.length_b   1.000
_cell.length_c   1.000
_cell.angle_alpha   90.00
_cell.angle_beta   90.00
_cell.angle_gamma   90.00
#
_symmetry.space_group_name_H-M   'P 1'
#
loop_
_entity.id
_entity.type
_entity.pdbx_description
1 polymer ?
#
loop_
_entity_poly.entity_id
_entity_poly.type
_entity_poly.pdbx_seq_one_letter_code
_entity_poly.pdbx_strand_id
1 'polypeptide(L)'
;MDSYRPFRPPQRDPTTTDLAAPSPSPSTTSGSSQKPDFRSQTPDTPRVLTPVTYNSLSFRSEWDGALPTPLADTLACPICMGPMNLPKMLPCLHNACKQCLQQHILSHVRQELQLDIQPKSFPCPVCERDTAPAEAGIGCEKWATAFPTNNFLHVYCMILAVQREEVDCDPCQRRGESTLATWWCRECSEYQCNVCKTVHSGFKIFKDHNVISVKEIAQNPHVAIPKFEPCHFHREKITHFCRDHRVPCCSKCMVAEHRKCEHVVTTETEYRKLEGRGGYDTLIETLTKYEDMVVEMIDTRRNIVEELEAKRQSIVDQVQQVREQFEDEMRRLEDKLLEEFDRCHQLEINQLNELTTECENLGKQITNAVKLVETVQQQGSETHILSFIEKAEKECREYETKLRECKSKIQHVTYEFTADQILENVLKSTKSFGNIGIKRSKQIKSENIIRGARLERRGVKEVKRLRVWIAGDRGRCNISGGVYLEDGRILLADHDNFKVKLFSSTGRLLSKIVLKSKPSDIAMIDKSRYVVPYPSCSAIQFIHLEGKVLREGDYVDTARTYHCLAIENDHIYLVTQSGIAVCDIEACAEKNFIKLKDLGLSTFKSPCNIRASASGLVITDSERHSVNFLSLDGRLLHCFKASGLKCPMGLGVDDQGNVFVCGNQSSNVHQLSEDGQTLRMILQPADGVENPAHIAFQLYGNKFFVSDSKISARDVIKIFRWK
;
A
#
# COMPACT_ATOMS: atom_id res chain seq x y z
N MET A 1 -20.87 62.26 16.20
CA MET A 1 -22.16 61.94 16.84
C MET A 1 -22.15 60.44 17.10
N ASP A 2 -21.14 59.93 17.80
CA ASP A 2 -20.90 59.99 19.27
C ASP A 2 -21.41 58.67 19.84
N SER A 3 -20.67 57.82 20.56
CA SER A 3 -19.47 57.98 21.40
C SER A 3 -18.92 56.55 21.70
N TYR A 4 -17.60 56.29 21.59
CA TYR A 4 -16.64 56.12 22.73
C TYR A 4 -17.17 55.25 23.89
N ARG A 5 -16.54 54.18 24.44
CA ARG A 5 -15.13 53.72 24.54
C ARG A 5 -15.09 52.25 25.08
N PRO A 6 -13.91 51.58 25.12
CA PRO A 6 -13.70 50.14 25.32
C PRO A 6 -13.24 49.75 26.74
N PHE A 7 -13.25 48.44 27.06
CA PHE A 7 -12.54 47.88 28.22
C PHE A 7 -11.50 46.83 27.80
N ARG A 8 -10.27 47.01 28.30
CA ARG A 8 -9.09 46.14 28.19
C ARG A 8 -8.93 45.31 29.50
N PRO A 9 -8.07 44.27 29.50
CA PRO A 9 -8.04 43.17 30.47
C PRO A 9 -7.12 43.46 31.68
N PRO A 10 -7.03 42.58 32.69
CA PRO A 10 -5.96 42.61 33.66
C PRO A 10 -4.84 41.60 33.38
N GLN A 11 -3.62 42.04 33.64
CA GLN A 11 -2.36 41.29 33.69
C GLN A 11 -2.14 40.63 35.07
N ARG A 12 -1.39 39.51 35.06
CA ARG A 12 -0.23 39.10 35.90
C ARG A 12 0.14 40.01 37.10
N ASP A 13 0.63 39.56 38.27
CA ASP A 13 1.55 38.48 38.71
C ASP A 13 1.35 38.28 40.27
N PRO A 14 2.34 37.92 41.12
CA PRO A 14 2.96 36.61 41.40
C PRO A 14 2.90 36.23 42.92
N THR A 15 3.16 34.97 43.29
CA THR A 15 3.80 34.51 44.57
C THR A 15 3.83 32.98 44.59
N THR A 16 4.98 32.32 44.37
CA THR A 16 5.88 31.75 45.39
C THR A 16 5.22 30.88 46.45
N THR A 17 5.49 29.56 46.43
CA THR A 17 6.06 28.81 47.57
C THR A 17 6.48 27.41 47.14
N ASP A 18 7.73 27.09 47.51
CA ASP A 18 8.40 25.79 47.49
C ASP A 18 7.64 24.66 48.21
N LEU A 19 8.03 23.41 47.89
CA LEU A 19 8.37 22.29 48.80
C LEU A 19 8.30 20.99 47.98
N ALA A 20 9.41 20.49 47.43
CA ALA A 20 10.38 19.59 48.06
C ALA A 20 9.84 18.16 48.31
N ALA A 21 10.50 17.20 47.65
CA ALA A 21 10.41 15.76 47.87
C ALA A 21 10.84 15.34 49.30
N PRO A 22 10.55 14.10 49.68
CA PRO A 22 11.60 13.32 50.33
C PRO A 22 11.67 11.84 49.91
N SER A 23 12.88 11.40 49.61
CA SER A 23 13.45 10.07 49.94
C SER A 23 14.50 10.32 51.07
N PRO A 24 15.16 9.36 51.76
CA PRO A 24 15.36 7.92 51.42
C PRO A 24 15.48 6.90 52.61
N SER A 25 15.70 5.63 52.23
CA SER A 25 16.57 4.56 52.81
C SER A 25 16.22 3.86 54.16
N PRO A 26 16.89 2.73 54.57
CA PRO A 26 17.61 1.66 53.85
C PRO A 26 17.28 0.21 54.35
N SER A 27 17.66 -0.82 53.59
CA SER A 27 18.29 -2.05 54.17
C SER A 27 18.95 -2.93 53.09
N THR A 28 20.21 -3.22 53.34
CA THR A 28 21.19 -4.04 52.60
C THR A 28 21.03 -5.55 52.86
N THR A 29 21.35 -6.41 51.88
CA THR A 29 22.38 -7.49 51.99
C THR A 29 22.63 -8.24 50.67
N SER A 30 23.87 -8.13 50.18
CA SER A 30 24.77 -9.10 49.52
C SER A 30 24.26 -10.34 48.76
N GLY A 31 24.79 -10.55 47.54
CA GLY A 31 24.86 -11.88 46.90
C GLY A 31 25.32 -11.90 45.44
N SER A 32 26.65 -12.00 45.24
CA SER A 32 27.41 -12.57 44.10
C SER A 32 26.81 -12.72 42.68
N SER A 33 27.43 -11.98 41.75
CA SER A 33 27.90 -12.33 40.40
C SER A 33 27.52 -13.67 39.77
N GLN A 34 26.67 -13.63 38.73
CA GLN A 34 26.74 -14.46 37.52
C GLN A 34 25.96 -13.75 36.39
N LYS A 35 26.61 -13.49 35.26
CA LYS A 35 26.00 -12.89 34.05
C LYS A 35 25.00 -13.89 33.43
N PRO A 36 23.74 -13.51 33.14
CA PRO A 36 22.88 -14.32 32.29
C PRO A 36 22.94 -13.86 30.83
N ASP A 37 22.95 -14.84 29.94
CA ASP A 37 22.78 -14.71 28.49
C ASP A 37 21.60 -13.80 28.13
N PHE A 38 21.87 -12.73 27.40
CA PHE A 38 20.85 -11.92 26.74
C PHE A 38 20.39 -12.66 25.46
N ARG A 39 19.51 -13.64 25.66
CA ARG A 39 18.60 -14.11 24.62
C ARG A 39 17.58 -12.99 24.41
N SER A 40 17.75 -12.19 23.35
CA SER A 40 16.85 -11.09 23.03
C SER A 40 15.44 -11.64 22.76
N GLN A 41 14.53 -11.26 23.66
CA GLN A 41 13.10 -11.37 23.47
C GLN A 41 12.73 -10.59 22.21
N THR A 42 12.26 -11.31 21.19
CA THR A 42 11.55 -10.72 20.06
C THR A 42 10.30 -10.03 20.58
N PRO A 43 9.96 -8.81 20.13
CA PRO A 43 8.70 -8.18 20.47
C PRO A 43 7.56 -9.09 19.98
N ASP A 44 6.51 -9.19 20.79
CA ASP A 44 5.27 -9.92 20.48
C ASP A 44 4.89 -9.71 19.02
N THR A 45 4.91 -10.80 18.26
CA THR A 45 4.27 -10.88 16.96
C THR A 45 2.82 -10.43 17.13
N PRO A 46 2.32 -9.47 16.33
CA PRO A 46 0.90 -9.15 16.37
C PRO A 46 0.14 -10.46 16.11
N ARG A 47 -0.76 -10.81 17.03
CA ARG A 47 -1.66 -11.97 16.92
C ARG A 47 -2.12 -12.07 15.48
N VAL A 48 -1.63 -13.10 14.78
CA VAL A 48 -2.21 -13.55 13.53
C VAL A 48 -3.66 -13.84 13.88
N LEU A 49 -4.56 -12.96 13.42
CA LEU A 49 -5.99 -13.16 13.57
C LEU A 49 -6.28 -14.53 12.96
N THR A 50 -6.78 -15.43 13.79
CA THR A 50 -7.26 -16.76 13.40
C THR A 50 -8.26 -16.62 12.25
N PRO A 51 -8.40 -17.65 11.40
CA PRO A 51 -9.14 -17.54 10.15
C PRO A 51 -10.57 -17.07 10.41
N VAL A 52 -10.96 -15.92 9.87
CA VAL A 52 -12.37 -15.66 9.58
C VAL A 52 -12.69 -16.55 8.40
N THR A 53 -13.18 -17.76 8.67
CA THR A 53 -13.86 -18.57 7.68
C THR A 53 -15.10 -17.80 7.27
N TYR A 54 -15.12 -17.28 6.05
CA TYR A 54 -16.30 -16.63 5.44
C TYR A 54 -17.40 -17.64 5.07
N ASN A 55 -17.39 -18.82 5.71
CA ASN A 55 -18.52 -19.74 5.75
C ASN A 55 -18.90 -19.96 7.20
N SER A 56 -20.11 -19.48 7.53
CA SER A 56 -20.79 -19.65 8.80
C SER A 56 -20.01 -19.16 10.03
N LEU A 57 -20.25 -17.92 10.44
CA LEU A 57 -20.52 -17.74 11.85
C LEU A 57 -21.85 -18.48 12.13
N SER A 58 -21.78 -19.81 12.27
CA SER A 58 -22.87 -20.59 12.84
C SER A 58 -22.91 -20.23 14.32
N PHE A 59 -23.49 -19.07 14.59
CA PHE A 59 -23.83 -18.73 15.95
C PHE A 59 -25.01 -19.61 16.33
N ARG A 60 -24.93 -20.19 17.54
CA ARG A 60 -26.09 -20.89 18.10
C ARG A 60 -27.23 -19.89 18.24
N SER A 61 -28.15 -19.96 17.29
CA SER A 61 -29.34 -19.15 17.28
C SER A 61 -30.40 -19.86 18.12
N GLU A 62 -31.40 -19.15 18.62
CA GLU A 62 -32.59 -19.80 19.15
C GLU A 62 -33.37 -20.62 18.07
N TRP A 63 -32.86 -20.72 16.84
CA TRP A 63 -33.38 -21.55 15.74
C TRP A 63 -32.64 -22.88 15.52
N ASP A 64 -31.61 -23.15 16.34
CA ASP A 64 -30.84 -24.40 16.25
C ASP A 64 -31.73 -25.64 16.42
N GLY A 65 -31.75 -26.50 15.39
CA GLY A 65 -32.51 -27.75 15.37
C GLY A 65 -33.94 -27.67 14.81
N ALA A 66 -34.48 -26.46 14.57
CA ALA A 66 -35.85 -26.28 14.06
C ALA A 66 -35.92 -25.90 12.55
N LEU A 67 -34.87 -25.30 11.99
CA LEU A 67 -34.79 -24.87 10.58
C LEU A 67 -33.42 -25.20 9.96
N PRO A 68 -33.30 -25.25 8.61
CA PRO A 68 -32.01 -25.26 7.94
C PRO A 68 -31.17 -24.03 8.31
N THR A 69 -29.87 -24.21 8.54
CA THR A 69 -28.92 -23.19 9.05
C THR A 69 -28.92 -21.86 8.27
N PRO A 70 -28.91 -21.82 6.92
CA PRO A 70 -28.92 -20.55 6.18
C PRO A 70 -30.18 -19.71 6.41
N LEU A 71 -31.32 -20.37 6.65
CA LEU A 71 -32.58 -19.70 6.92
C LEU A 71 -32.62 -19.21 8.37
N ALA A 72 -32.11 -19.99 9.32
CA ALA A 72 -31.95 -19.60 10.72
C ALA A 72 -31.11 -18.32 10.85
N ASP A 73 -29.96 -18.25 10.19
CA ASP A 73 -29.05 -17.10 10.22
C ASP A 73 -29.70 -15.82 9.65
N THR A 74 -30.56 -15.98 8.63
CA THR A 74 -31.28 -14.85 8.02
C THR A 74 -32.41 -14.30 8.90
N LEU A 75 -32.91 -15.10 9.86
CA LEU A 75 -34.02 -14.76 10.75
C LEU A 75 -33.60 -14.38 12.17
N ALA A 76 -32.33 -14.54 12.49
CA ALA A 76 -31.75 -14.13 13.76
C ALA A 76 -31.25 -12.68 13.70
N CYS A 77 -31.46 -11.92 14.77
CA CYS A 77 -30.86 -10.61 14.91
C CYS A 77 -29.37 -10.75 15.29
N PRO A 78 -28.43 -10.08 14.59
CA PRO A 78 -26.99 -10.20 14.87
C PRO A 78 -26.54 -9.58 16.20
N ILE A 79 -27.45 -8.92 16.93
CA ILE A 79 -27.14 -8.25 18.20
C ILE A 79 -27.71 -9.04 19.38
N CYS A 80 -29.00 -9.39 19.35
CA CYS A 80 -29.64 -10.14 20.44
C CYS A 80 -29.71 -11.64 20.21
N MET A 81 -29.31 -12.13 19.03
CA MET A 81 -29.31 -13.54 18.62
C MET A 81 -30.67 -14.25 18.61
N GLY A 82 -31.73 -13.55 19.02
CA GLY A 82 -33.12 -14.00 18.95
C GLY A 82 -33.80 -13.68 17.61
N PRO A 83 -35.09 -14.07 17.46
CA PRO A 83 -35.87 -13.85 16.25
C PRO A 83 -36.04 -12.36 15.92
N MET A 84 -35.99 -12.02 14.63
CA MET A 84 -36.15 -10.62 14.20
C MET A 84 -37.51 -10.03 14.56
N ASN A 85 -37.50 -8.99 15.38
CA ASN A 85 -38.67 -8.19 15.73
C ASN A 85 -38.53 -6.77 15.21
N LEU A 86 -39.46 -6.34 14.35
CA LEU A 86 -39.41 -5.07 13.61
C LEU A 86 -37.99 -4.78 13.05
N PRO A 87 -37.40 -5.71 12.28
CA PRO A 87 -36.05 -5.58 11.77
C PRO A 87 -35.91 -4.35 10.88
N LYS A 88 -34.86 -3.58 11.13
CA LYS A 88 -34.47 -2.41 10.35
C LYS A 88 -33.40 -2.81 9.35
N MET A 89 -33.66 -2.55 8.07
CA MET A 89 -32.75 -2.87 6.98
C MET A 89 -31.81 -1.69 6.71
N LEU A 90 -30.51 -1.93 6.83
CA LEU A 90 -29.48 -0.94 6.54
C LEU A 90 -29.13 -0.92 5.03
N PRO A 91 -28.45 0.13 4.52
CA PRO A 91 -28.01 0.20 3.12
C PRO A 91 -27.04 -0.92 2.69
N CYS A 92 -26.39 -1.59 3.64
CA CYS A 92 -25.58 -2.79 3.41
C CYS A 92 -26.38 -4.10 3.36
N LEU A 93 -27.72 -4.04 3.43
CA LEU A 93 -28.66 -5.17 3.45
C LEU A 93 -28.66 -6.00 4.75
N HIS A 94 -27.83 -5.67 5.74
CA HIS A 94 -27.96 -6.26 7.07
C HIS A 94 -29.22 -5.76 7.79
N ASN A 95 -29.82 -6.66 8.57
CA ASN A 95 -31.04 -6.43 9.31
C ASN A 95 -30.76 -6.60 10.81
N ALA A 96 -31.33 -5.73 11.64
CA ALA A 96 -31.29 -5.88 13.10
C ALA A 96 -32.60 -5.39 13.72
N CYS A 97 -33.02 -5.97 14.85
CA CYS A 97 -34.22 -5.52 15.57
C CYS A 97 -34.16 -4.01 15.84
N LYS A 98 -35.29 -3.30 15.68
CA LYS A 98 -35.34 -1.85 15.89
C LYS A 98 -34.72 -1.40 17.22
N GLN A 99 -35.01 -2.12 18.31
CA GLN A 99 -34.49 -1.80 19.65
C GLN A 99 -32.99 -2.04 19.75
N CYS A 100 -32.50 -3.19 19.26
CA CYS A 100 -31.08 -3.52 19.25
C CYS A 100 -30.26 -2.52 18.42
N LEU A 101 -30.75 -2.17 17.23
CA LEU A 101 -30.11 -1.16 16.39
C LEU A 101 -30.07 0.20 17.09
N GLN A 102 -31.16 0.61 17.76
CA GLN A 102 -31.19 1.87 18.50
C GLN A 102 -30.17 1.90 19.64
N GLN A 103 -30.01 0.79 20.37
CA GLN A 103 -29.01 0.67 21.43
C GLN A 103 -27.59 0.73 20.88
N HIS A 104 -27.30 0.03 19.78
CA HIS A 104 -26.01 0.08 19.09
C HIS A 104 -25.63 1.49 18.65
N ILE A 105 -26.56 2.21 18.00
CA ILE A 105 -26.35 3.60 17.58
C ILE A 105 -26.05 4.49 18.77
N LEU A 106 -26.86 4.42 19.84
CA LEU A 106 -26.66 5.24 21.03
C LEU A 106 -25.34 4.94 21.75
N SER A 107 -24.90 3.69 21.75
CA SER A 107 -23.60 3.30 22.29
C SER A 107 -22.45 3.95 21.52
N HIS A 108 -22.48 3.86 20.19
CA HIS A 108 -21.47 4.48 19.33
C HIS A 108 -21.45 6.01 19.46
N VAL A 109 -22.62 6.65 19.44
CA VAL A 109 -22.77 8.11 19.62
C VAL A 109 -22.18 8.57 20.96
N ARG A 110 -22.40 7.82 22.05
CA ARG A 110 -21.81 8.14 23.36
C ARG A 110 -20.27 8.06 23.34
N GLN A 111 -19.71 7.10 22.61
CA GLN A 111 -18.26 6.94 22.48
C GLN A 111 -17.63 8.09 21.68
N GLU A 112 -18.24 8.48 20.56
CA GLU A 112 -17.78 9.62 19.74
C GLU A 112 -17.87 10.95 20.51
N LEU A 113 -18.94 11.16 21.27
CA LEU A 113 -19.11 12.37 22.10
C LEU A 113 -18.09 12.45 23.24
N GLN A 114 -17.58 11.31 23.75
CA GLN A 114 -16.48 11.31 24.73
C GLN A 114 -15.14 11.75 24.11
N LEU A 115 -15.02 11.69 22.78
CA LEU A 115 -13.84 12.11 22.01
C LEU A 115 -14.00 13.51 21.41
N ASP A 116 -15.02 14.28 21.82
CA ASP A 116 -15.41 15.58 21.25
C ASP A 116 -15.73 15.53 19.74
N ILE A 117 -16.13 14.37 19.22
CA ILE A 117 -16.52 14.18 17.82
C ILE A 117 -18.05 14.21 17.72
N GLN A 118 -18.57 15.01 16.77
CA GLN A 118 -20.01 15.03 16.46
C GLN A 118 -20.36 13.88 15.50
N PRO A 119 -21.10 12.86 15.95
CA PRO A 119 -21.37 11.67 15.14
C PRO A 119 -22.35 12.02 14.01
N LYS A 120 -21.95 11.71 12.77
CA LYS A 120 -22.77 11.89 11.56
C LYS A 120 -23.29 10.58 10.99
N SER A 121 -22.76 9.47 11.47
CA SER A 121 -22.99 8.11 10.99
C SER A 121 -22.64 7.12 12.10
N PHE A 122 -22.88 5.84 11.86
CA PHE A 122 -22.51 4.75 12.75
C PHE A 122 -22.11 3.52 11.92
N PRO A 123 -21.20 2.67 12.43
CA PRO A 123 -20.80 1.45 11.75
C PRO A 123 -21.91 0.39 11.83
N CYS A 124 -22.18 -0.28 10.72
CA CYS A 124 -23.03 -1.47 10.72
C CYS A 124 -22.48 -2.53 11.70
N PRO A 125 -23.31 -3.16 12.56
CA PRO A 125 -22.84 -4.12 13.56
C PRO A 125 -22.30 -5.44 12.98
N VAL A 126 -22.44 -5.67 11.67
CA VAL A 126 -22.01 -6.92 11.02
C VAL A 126 -20.82 -6.70 10.08
N CYS A 127 -20.91 -5.72 9.17
CA CYS A 127 -19.87 -5.47 8.17
C CYS A 127 -19.12 -4.15 8.36
N GLU A 128 -19.37 -3.44 9.45
CA GLU A 128 -18.71 -2.17 9.81
C GLU A 128 -18.87 -1.03 8.79
N ARG A 129 -19.71 -1.23 7.76
CA ARG A 129 -20.01 -0.18 6.77
C ARG A 129 -20.60 1.04 7.47
N ASP A 130 -19.93 2.17 7.32
CA ASP A 130 -20.38 3.45 7.86
C ASP A 130 -21.72 3.86 7.25
N THR A 131 -22.71 4.12 8.11
CA THR A 131 -24.13 4.22 7.75
C THR A 131 -24.79 5.41 8.43
N ALA A 132 -25.65 6.12 7.69
CA ALA A 132 -26.41 7.26 8.21
C ALA A 132 -27.88 7.22 7.72
N PRO A 133 -28.83 7.85 8.42
CA PRO A 133 -30.21 8.02 7.93
C PRO A 133 -30.24 8.84 6.64
N ALA A 134 -31.24 8.61 5.79
CA ALA A 134 -31.39 9.36 4.54
C ALA A 134 -31.76 10.84 4.74
N GLU A 135 -32.47 11.15 5.83
CA GLU A 135 -32.89 12.50 6.18
C GLU A 135 -31.89 13.16 7.13
N ALA A 136 -31.35 14.31 6.71
CA ALA A 136 -30.43 15.11 7.52
C ALA A 136 -31.19 15.86 8.63
N GLY A 137 -30.59 15.97 9.83
CA GLY A 137 -31.13 16.75 10.95
C GLY A 137 -32.05 15.98 11.90
N ILE A 138 -32.22 14.67 11.72
CA ILE A 138 -32.87 13.79 12.70
C ILE A 138 -31.88 13.52 13.85
N GLY A 139 -32.33 13.68 15.10
CA GLY A 139 -31.53 13.32 16.27
C GLY A 139 -31.24 11.82 16.36
N CYS A 140 -30.08 11.46 16.92
CA CYS A 140 -29.58 10.07 16.96
C CYS A 140 -30.55 9.07 17.60
N GLU A 141 -31.41 9.53 18.51
CA GLU A 141 -32.48 8.79 19.17
C GLU A 141 -33.59 8.31 18.22
N LYS A 142 -33.66 8.86 17.00
CA LYS A 142 -34.62 8.49 15.96
C LYS A 142 -33.97 7.86 14.73
N TRP A 143 -32.65 7.66 14.73
CA TRP A 143 -31.96 7.08 13.58
C TRP A 143 -32.43 5.67 13.25
N ALA A 144 -32.60 4.79 14.25
CA ALA A 144 -33.07 3.43 13.99
C ALA A 144 -34.49 3.44 13.38
N THR A 145 -35.36 4.38 13.76
CA THR A 145 -36.70 4.49 13.19
C THR A 145 -36.72 4.97 11.74
N ALA A 146 -35.73 5.77 11.33
CA ALA A 146 -35.64 6.32 9.99
C ALA A 146 -35.30 5.28 8.92
N PHE A 147 -34.70 4.14 9.30
CA PHE A 147 -34.48 3.03 8.37
C PHE A 147 -35.77 2.26 8.08
N PRO A 148 -35.93 1.73 6.85
CA PRO A 148 -37.10 0.94 6.47
C PRO A 148 -37.16 -0.36 7.30
N THR A 149 -38.37 -0.74 7.70
CA THR A 149 -38.61 -2.03 8.34
C THR A 149 -38.71 -3.12 7.28
N ASN A 150 -37.96 -4.21 7.43
CA ASN A 150 -38.10 -5.39 6.59
C ASN A 150 -39.30 -6.21 7.05
N ASN A 151 -40.47 -5.85 6.57
CA ASN A 151 -41.74 -6.43 6.98
C ASN A 151 -41.86 -7.92 6.61
N PHE A 152 -41.23 -8.34 5.51
CA PHE A 152 -41.17 -9.75 5.13
C PHE A 152 -40.51 -10.59 6.23
N LEU A 153 -39.30 -10.20 6.68
CA LEU A 153 -38.62 -10.92 7.78
C LEU A 153 -39.41 -10.83 9.08
N HIS A 154 -40.02 -9.67 9.38
CA HIS A 154 -40.84 -9.51 10.58
C HIS A 154 -42.01 -10.51 10.63
N VAL A 155 -42.83 -10.51 9.58
CA VAL A 155 -44.03 -11.34 9.49
C VAL A 155 -43.65 -12.81 9.37
N TYR A 156 -42.58 -13.14 8.65
CA TYR A 156 -42.12 -14.52 8.55
C TYR A 156 -41.63 -15.07 9.90
N CYS A 157 -40.92 -14.26 10.70
CA CYS A 157 -40.59 -14.62 12.08
C CYS A 157 -41.84 -14.81 12.95
N MET A 158 -42.87 -13.96 12.80
CA MET A 158 -44.14 -14.13 13.50
C MET A 158 -44.80 -15.45 13.12
N ILE A 159 -44.98 -15.72 11.82
CA ILE A 159 -45.57 -16.95 11.28
C ILE A 159 -44.91 -18.20 11.86
N LEU A 160 -43.57 -18.19 11.95
CA LEU A 160 -42.78 -19.31 12.46
C LEU A 160 -42.79 -19.41 13.99
N ALA A 161 -43.22 -18.37 14.73
CA ALA A 161 -43.33 -18.43 16.18
C ALA A 161 -44.30 -19.52 16.65
N VAL A 162 -45.33 -19.81 15.86
CA VAL A 162 -46.30 -20.90 16.08
C VAL A 162 -45.67 -22.29 16.13
N GLN A 163 -44.53 -22.48 15.45
CA GLN A 163 -43.81 -23.76 15.47
C GLN A 163 -43.02 -23.97 16.77
N ARG A 164 -42.87 -22.92 17.58
CA ARG A 164 -42.03 -22.89 18.79
C ARG A 164 -42.88 -22.85 20.07
N GLU A 165 -43.89 -21.99 20.08
CA GLU A 165 -44.60 -21.61 21.29
C GLU A 165 -46.11 -21.38 21.02
N GLU A 166 -46.92 -21.45 22.07
CA GLU A 166 -48.32 -21.04 22.00
C GLU A 166 -48.38 -19.51 21.90
N VAL A 167 -48.92 -19.01 20.80
CA VAL A 167 -49.02 -17.57 20.52
C VAL A 167 -50.32 -16.99 21.06
N ASP A 168 -50.22 -15.82 21.67
CA ASP A 168 -51.37 -15.07 22.17
C ASP A 168 -52.12 -14.34 21.05
N CYS A 169 -53.40 -14.05 21.31
CA CYS A 169 -54.26 -13.26 20.45
C CYS A 169 -53.89 -11.76 20.53
N ASP A 170 -53.41 -11.17 19.43
CA ASP A 170 -52.99 -9.76 19.37
C ASP A 170 -54.12 -8.78 19.77
N PRO A 171 -55.38 -8.96 19.31
CA PRO A 171 -56.48 -8.13 19.81
C PRO A 171 -56.76 -8.25 21.31
N CYS A 172 -56.59 -9.43 21.91
CA CYS A 172 -56.76 -9.62 23.36
C CYS A 172 -55.64 -8.93 24.12
N GLN A 173 -54.39 -9.10 23.68
CA GLN A 173 -53.23 -8.45 24.31
C GLN A 173 -53.37 -6.92 24.30
N ARG A 174 -53.89 -6.33 23.22
CA ARG A 174 -54.19 -4.89 23.17
C ARG A 174 -55.24 -4.43 24.18
N ARG A 175 -56.11 -5.33 24.64
CA ARG A 175 -57.09 -5.07 25.70
C ARG A 175 -56.56 -5.41 27.11
N GLY A 176 -55.31 -5.87 27.23
CA GLY A 176 -54.73 -6.33 28.50
C GLY A 176 -55.17 -7.74 28.90
N GLU A 177 -55.72 -8.51 27.97
CA GLU A 177 -56.14 -9.91 28.17
C GLU A 177 -55.11 -10.85 27.52
N SER A 178 -54.77 -11.97 28.16
CA SER A 178 -53.98 -13.05 27.52
C SER A 178 -54.92 -14.20 27.18
N THR A 179 -54.99 -14.55 25.91
CA THR A 179 -55.82 -15.63 25.39
C THR A 179 -55.12 -16.21 24.19
N LEU A 180 -54.97 -17.53 24.17
CA LEU A 180 -54.30 -18.21 23.07
C LEU A 180 -55.01 -17.99 21.74
N ALA A 181 -54.22 -17.69 20.71
CA ALA A 181 -54.70 -17.60 19.35
C ALA A 181 -54.82 -18.98 18.71
N THR A 182 -55.86 -19.15 17.93
CA THR A 182 -56.11 -20.37 17.14
C THR A 182 -56.17 -20.08 15.65
N TRP A 183 -56.16 -18.80 15.29
CA TRP A 183 -56.29 -18.29 13.92
C TRP A 183 -55.24 -17.21 13.63
N TRP A 184 -54.92 -17.03 12.36
CA TRP A 184 -54.07 -15.99 11.80
C TRP A 184 -54.81 -15.30 10.67
N CYS A 185 -54.90 -13.97 10.71
CA CYS A 185 -55.40 -13.20 9.59
C CYS A 185 -54.24 -12.75 8.70
N ARG A 186 -54.24 -13.20 7.45
CA ARG A 186 -53.17 -12.97 6.47
C ARG A 186 -53.01 -11.50 6.09
N GLU A 187 -54.10 -10.76 5.96
CA GLU A 187 -54.09 -9.35 5.56
C GLU A 187 -53.78 -8.42 6.74
N CYS A 188 -54.21 -8.79 7.95
CA CYS A 188 -53.87 -8.03 9.16
C CYS A 188 -52.46 -8.35 9.67
N SER A 189 -51.93 -9.53 9.32
CA SER A 189 -50.71 -10.08 9.93
C SER A 189 -50.81 -10.19 11.46
N GLU A 190 -51.96 -10.68 11.94
CA GLU A 190 -52.29 -10.77 13.37
C GLU A 190 -52.87 -12.13 13.75
N TYR A 191 -52.50 -12.61 14.94
CA TYR A 191 -53.03 -13.77 15.63
C TYR A 191 -54.36 -13.45 16.33
N GLN A 192 -55.33 -14.35 16.20
CA GLN A 192 -56.70 -14.18 16.70
C GLN A 192 -57.19 -15.44 17.44
N CYS A 193 -57.84 -15.25 18.59
CA CYS A 193 -58.63 -16.30 19.24
C CYS A 193 -59.98 -16.49 18.51
N ASN A 194 -60.71 -17.57 18.83
CA ASN A 194 -62.02 -17.85 18.22
C ASN A 194 -63.01 -16.68 18.31
N VAL A 195 -63.03 -15.96 19.44
CA VAL A 195 -63.92 -14.81 19.66
C VAL A 195 -63.52 -13.66 18.73
N CYS A 196 -62.24 -13.28 18.72
CA CYS A 196 -61.74 -12.20 17.89
C CYS A 196 -61.89 -12.51 16.41
N LYS A 197 -61.68 -13.76 15.98
CA LYS A 197 -61.94 -14.23 14.62
C LYS A 197 -63.39 -14.06 14.22
N THR A 198 -64.33 -14.39 15.11
CA THR A 198 -65.77 -14.26 14.85
C THR A 198 -66.15 -12.80 14.64
N VAL A 199 -65.70 -11.93 15.55
CA VAL A 199 -65.90 -10.49 15.46
C VAL A 199 -65.28 -9.94 14.17
N HIS A 200 -64.03 -10.32 13.88
CA HIS A 200 -63.29 -9.93 12.68
C HIS A 200 -64.07 -10.28 11.41
N SER A 201 -64.52 -11.53 11.26
CA SER A 201 -65.32 -11.96 10.10
C SER A 201 -66.73 -11.34 10.03
N GLY A 202 -67.26 -10.84 11.14
CA GLY A 202 -68.59 -10.23 11.21
C GLY A 202 -68.64 -8.81 10.64
N PHE A 203 -67.51 -8.10 10.59
CA PHE A 203 -67.46 -6.75 10.05
C PHE A 203 -67.26 -6.76 8.53
N LYS A 204 -68.10 -5.99 7.82
CA LYS A 204 -68.07 -5.88 6.35
C LYS A 204 -66.70 -5.51 5.78
N ILE A 205 -65.93 -4.71 6.51
CA ILE A 205 -64.58 -4.26 6.09
C ILE A 205 -63.54 -5.39 6.04
N PHE A 206 -63.76 -6.50 6.75
CA PHE A 206 -62.82 -7.63 6.83
C PHE A 206 -63.34 -8.88 6.11
N LYS A 207 -64.44 -8.76 5.37
CA LYS A 207 -65.11 -9.89 4.71
C LYS A 207 -64.18 -10.64 3.74
N ASP A 208 -63.27 -9.91 3.10
CA ASP A 208 -62.33 -10.45 2.12
C ASP A 208 -60.99 -10.89 2.74
N HIS A 209 -60.84 -10.79 4.06
CA HIS A 209 -59.62 -11.25 4.75
C HIS A 209 -59.61 -12.78 4.83
N ASN A 210 -58.46 -13.37 4.55
CA ASN A 210 -58.22 -14.79 4.67
C ASN A 210 -57.71 -15.11 6.08
N VAL A 211 -58.48 -15.91 6.81
CA VAL A 211 -58.17 -16.32 8.18
C VAL A 211 -57.85 -17.82 8.19
N ILE A 212 -56.61 -18.14 8.57
CA ILE A 212 -56.00 -19.47 8.48
C ILE A 212 -55.84 -20.02 9.90
N SER A 213 -56.03 -21.33 10.09
CA SER A 213 -55.82 -21.92 11.43
C SER A 213 -54.34 -22.00 11.78
N VAL A 214 -53.98 -21.77 13.03
CA VAL A 214 -52.59 -21.89 13.53
C VAL A 214 -52.01 -23.29 13.23
N LYS A 215 -52.83 -24.34 13.29
CA LYS A 215 -52.42 -25.72 12.94
C LYS A 215 -51.99 -25.87 11.48
N GLU A 216 -52.70 -25.21 10.56
CA GLU A 216 -52.38 -25.23 9.13
C GLU A 216 -51.08 -24.47 8.84
N ILE A 217 -50.83 -23.37 9.56
CA ILE A 217 -49.58 -22.60 9.45
C ILE A 217 -48.39 -23.41 9.95
N ALA A 218 -48.55 -24.13 11.07
CA ALA A 218 -47.49 -24.99 11.60
C ALA A 218 -47.03 -26.04 10.58
N GLN A 219 -47.98 -26.57 9.78
CA GLN A 219 -47.73 -27.55 8.73
C GLN A 219 -47.23 -26.93 7.42
N ASN A 220 -47.72 -25.73 7.06
CA ASN A 220 -47.36 -25.04 5.83
C ASN A 220 -47.22 -23.52 6.05
N PRO A 221 -46.07 -23.04 6.55
CA PRO A 221 -45.87 -21.63 6.88
C PRO A 221 -46.08 -20.68 5.68
N HIS A 222 -45.84 -21.15 4.46
CA HIS A 222 -45.94 -20.32 3.26
C HIS A 222 -47.37 -19.83 2.97
N VAL A 223 -48.41 -20.55 3.39
CA VAL A 223 -49.80 -20.11 3.16
C VAL A 223 -50.15 -18.84 3.94
N ALA A 224 -49.42 -18.57 5.03
CA ALA A 224 -49.64 -17.46 5.94
C ALA A 224 -49.01 -16.14 5.49
N ILE A 225 -48.07 -16.17 4.53
CA ILE A 225 -47.34 -14.98 4.05
C ILE A 225 -48.31 -14.01 3.36
N PRO A 226 -48.40 -12.73 3.76
CA PRO A 226 -49.30 -11.76 3.14
C PRO A 226 -49.14 -11.68 1.62
N LYS A 227 -50.26 -11.59 0.88
CA LYS A 227 -50.22 -11.50 -0.59
C LYS A 227 -49.62 -10.18 -1.10
N PHE A 228 -49.63 -9.15 -0.28
CA PHE A 228 -49.19 -7.82 -0.68
C PHE A 228 -48.42 -7.15 0.44
N GLU A 229 -47.38 -6.43 0.05
CA GLU A 229 -46.59 -5.60 0.95
C GLU A 229 -47.27 -4.23 1.12
N PRO A 230 -47.48 -3.75 2.36
CA PRO A 230 -47.99 -2.41 2.60
C PRO A 230 -46.93 -1.35 2.30
N CYS A 231 -47.35 -0.22 1.73
CA CYS A 231 -46.48 0.92 1.48
C CYS A 231 -45.96 1.50 2.81
N HIS A 232 -44.63 1.68 2.92
CA HIS A 232 -44.00 2.21 4.13
C HIS A 232 -44.55 3.58 4.58
N PHE A 233 -44.97 4.44 3.64
CA PHE A 233 -45.46 5.78 3.94
C PHE A 233 -46.97 5.84 4.20
N HIS A 234 -47.76 5.11 3.41
CA HIS A 234 -49.23 5.25 3.39
C HIS A 234 -49.98 4.05 3.97
N ARG A 235 -49.29 2.94 4.25
CA ARG A 235 -49.86 1.64 4.68
C ARG A 235 -50.93 1.07 3.74
N GLU A 236 -50.98 1.56 2.51
CA GLU A 236 -51.82 1.06 1.43
C GLU A 236 -51.11 -0.04 0.66
N LYS A 237 -51.87 -0.91 -0.01
CA LYS A 237 -51.33 -1.95 -0.89
C LYS A 237 -50.45 -1.35 -1.99
N ILE A 238 -49.25 -1.91 -2.15
CA ILE A 238 -48.37 -1.62 -3.28
C ILE A 238 -48.95 -2.28 -4.54
N THR A 239 -49.19 -1.48 -5.57
CA THR A 239 -49.83 -1.91 -6.83
C THR A 239 -49.06 -1.47 -8.07
N HIS A 240 -48.15 -0.50 -7.94
CA HIS A 240 -47.41 0.10 -9.04
C HIS A 240 -45.90 0.07 -8.79
N PHE A 241 -45.11 0.21 -9.85
CA PHE A 241 -43.66 0.35 -9.81
C PHE A 241 -43.25 1.54 -10.69
N CYS A 242 -42.54 2.49 -10.11
CA CYS A 242 -42.00 3.64 -10.84
C CYS A 242 -40.62 3.27 -11.39
N ARG A 243 -40.46 3.18 -12.71
CA ARG A 243 -39.15 2.85 -13.34
C ARG A 243 -38.16 4.01 -13.32
N ASP A 244 -38.66 5.25 -13.26
CA ASP A 244 -37.82 6.45 -13.22
C ASP A 244 -37.06 6.54 -11.89
N HIS A 245 -37.74 6.21 -10.79
CA HIS A 245 -37.16 6.18 -9.43
C HIS A 245 -36.73 4.78 -8.98
N ARG A 246 -37.09 3.73 -9.73
CA ARG A 246 -36.85 2.31 -9.42
C ARG A 246 -37.37 1.87 -8.04
N VAL A 247 -38.57 2.31 -7.68
CA VAL A 247 -39.21 1.96 -6.40
C VAL A 247 -40.65 1.47 -6.57
N PRO A 248 -41.09 0.49 -5.76
CA PRO A 248 -42.50 0.12 -5.68
C PRO A 248 -43.32 1.24 -5.00
N CYS A 249 -44.55 1.46 -5.45
CA CYS A 249 -45.40 2.52 -4.94
C CYS A 249 -46.90 2.12 -4.89
N CYS A 250 -47.64 2.70 -3.94
CA CYS A 250 -49.10 2.56 -3.87
C CYS A 250 -49.79 3.65 -4.70
N SER A 251 -51.11 3.57 -4.88
CA SER A 251 -51.88 4.55 -5.65
C SER A 251 -51.76 5.98 -5.09
N LYS A 252 -51.57 6.16 -3.77
CA LYS A 252 -51.34 7.48 -3.16
C LYS A 252 -49.96 8.04 -3.54
N CYS A 253 -48.90 7.23 -3.47
CA CYS A 253 -47.56 7.61 -3.92
C CYS A 253 -47.52 7.98 -5.41
N MET A 254 -48.27 7.26 -6.24
CA MET A 254 -48.37 7.53 -7.67
C MET A 254 -48.88 8.96 -7.94
N VAL A 255 -49.88 9.41 -7.17
CA VAL A 255 -50.50 10.73 -7.33
C VAL A 255 -49.71 11.85 -6.65
N ALA A 256 -49.07 11.56 -5.51
CA ALA A 256 -48.33 12.57 -4.75
C ALA A 256 -46.92 12.80 -5.31
N GLU A 257 -46.08 11.76 -5.31
CA GLU A 257 -44.64 11.87 -5.55
C GLU A 257 -44.24 11.51 -6.99
N HIS A 258 -44.96 10.55 -7.59
CA HIS A 258 -44.62 10.03 -8.92
C HIS A 258 -45.52 10.56 -10.04
N ARG A 259 -46.28 11.64 -9.78
CA ARG A 259 -47.24 12.21 -10.76
C ARG A 259 -46.58 12.66 -12.06
N LYS A 260 -45.33 13.11 -11.99
CA LYS A 260 -44.54 13.60 -13.14
C LYS A 260 -43.66 12.53 -13.78
N CYS A 261 -43.71 11.29 -13.27
CA CYS A 261 -42.94 10.18 -13.82
C CYS A 261 -43.64 9.63 -15.06
N GLU A 262 -42.89 9.38 -16.13
CA GLU A 262 -43.44 8.89 -17.39
C GLU A 262 -43.61 7.37 -17.39
N HIS A 263 -42.86 6.65 -16.53
CA HIS A 263 -42.78 5.20 -16.57
C HIS A 263 -43.27 4.55 -15.26
N VAL A 264 -44.53 4.79 -14.89
CA VAL A 264 -45.19 4.06 -13.79
C VAL A 264 -46.00 2.91 -14.38
N VAL A 265 -45.63 1.68 -14.02
CA VAL A 265 -46.29 0.44 -14.48
C VAL A 265 -46.89 -0.33 -13.32
N THR A 266 -47.74 -1.32 -13.58
CA THR A 266 -48.22 -2.22 -12.51
C THR A 266 -47.08 -3.12 -12.04
N THR A 267 -47.09 -3.50 -10.76
CA THR A 267 -46.10 -4.44 -10.20
C THR A 267 -46.09 -5.77 -10.93
N GLU A 268 -47.25 -6.27 -11.36
CA GLU A 268 -47.36 -7.51 -12.15
C GLU A 268 -46.61 -7.43 -13.48
N THR A 269 -46.71 -6.29 -14.19
CA THR A 269 -46.01 -6.10 -15.46
C THR A 269 -44.50 -6.07 -15.28
N GLU A 270 -44.02 -5.44 -14.21
CA GLU A 270 -42.59 -5.40 -13.91
C GLU A 270 -42.06 -6.77 -13.45
N TYR A 271 -42.85 -7.47 -12.62
CA TYR A 271 -42.52 -8.81 -12.15
C TYR A 271 -42.35 -9.82 -13.30
N ARG A 272 -43.29 -9.84 -14.27
CA ARG A 272 -43.17 -10.71 -15.45
C ARG A 272 -41.92 -10.45 -16.30
N LYS A 273 -41.43 -9.20 -16.32
CA LYS A 273 -40.17 -8.86 -17.02
C LYS A 273 -38.94 -9.37 -16.28
N LEU A 274 -39.00 -9.44 -14.95
CA LEU A 274 -37.93 -10.05 -14.15
C LEU A 274 -37.89 -11.56 -14.39
N GLU A 275 -39.04 -12.25 -14.34
CA GLU A 275 -39.13 -13.69 -14.67
C GLU A 275 -38.60 -14.01 -16.07
N GLY A 276 -38.95 -13.19 -17.08
CA GLY A 276 -38.51 -13.40 -18.47
C GLY A 276 -37.02 -13.16 -18.76
N ARG A 277 -36.24 -12.61 -17.81
CA ARG A 277 -34.79 -12.31 -17.99
C ARG A 277 -33.84 -13.28 -17.27
N GLY A 278 -34.34 -14.44 -16.82
CA GLY A 278 -33.58 -15.32 -15.93
C GLY A 278 -33.65 -14.90 -14.45
N GLY A 279 -34.50 -13.91 -14.13
CA GLY A 279 -34.97 -13.62 -12.78
C GLY A 279 -33.89 -13.40 -11.72
N TYR A 280 -34.12 -14.01 -10.57
CA TYR A 280 -33.27 -13.99 -9.38
C TYR A 280 -32.04 -14.90 -9.54
N ASP A 281 -32.11 -15.97 -10.34
CA ASP A 281 -31.02 -16.93 -10.51
C ASP A 281 -29.77 -16.26 -11.10
N THR A 282 -29.93 -15.41 -12.12
CA THR A 282 -28.80 -14.65 -12.70
C THR A 282 -28.18 -13.67 -11.70
N LEU A 283 -28.99 -13.06 -10.83
CA LEU A 283 -28.49 -12.16 -9.79
C LEU A 283 -27.74 -12.93 -8.70
N ILE A 284 -28.27 -14.07 -8.26
CA ILE A 284 -27.62 -14.97 -7.30
C ILE A 284 -26.28 -15.43 -7.88
N GLU A 285 -26.25 -15.94 -9.11
CA GLU A 285 -25.00 -16.33 -9.78
C GLU A 285 -23.98 -15.20 -9.84
N THR A 286 -24.43 -13.96 -10.06
CA THR A 286 -23.53 -12.80 -10.09
C THR A 286 -22.97 -12.47 -8.71
N LEU A 287 -23.81 -12.54 -7.67
CA LEU A 287 -23.39 -12.30 -6.29
C LEU A 287 -22.44 -13.40 -5.79
N THR A 288 -22.72 -14.68 -6.11
CA THR A 288 -21.83 -15.81 -5.79
C THR A 288 -20.47 -15.65 -6.47
N LYS A 289 -20.43 -15.20 -7.74
CA LYS A 289 -19.16 -14.88 -8.41
C LYS A 289 -18.38 -13.78 -7.68
N TYR A 290 -19.06 -12.75 -7.18
CA TYR A 290 -18.40 -11.68 -6.42
C TYR A 290 -17.88 -12.19 -5.07
N GLU A 291 -18.60 -13.10 -4.42
CA GLU A 291 -18.15 -13.78 -3.21
C GLU A 291 -16.89 -14.62 -3.48
N ASP A 292 -16.90 -15.48 -4.51
CA ASP A 292 -15.76 -16.29 -4.92
C ASP A 292 -14.51 -15.43 -5.22
N MET A 293 -14.69 -14.29 -5.90
CA MET A 293 -13.61 -13.34 -6.17
C MET A 293 -13.00 -12.77 -4.88
N VAL A 294 -13.83 -12.45 -3.87
CA VAL A 294 -13.34 -11.95 -2.58
C VAL A 294 -12.56 -13.05 -1.85
N VAL A 295 -13.01 -14.30 -1.91
CA VAL A 295 -12.29 -15.45 -1.34
C VAL A 295 -10.92 -15.61 -2.02
N GLU A 296 -10.86 -15.56 -3.35
CA GLU A 296 -9.59 -15.62 -4.11
C GLU A 296 -8.64 -14.46 -3.73
N MET A 297 -9.17 -13.25 -3.54
CA MET A 297 -8.39 -12.09 -3.09
C MET A 297 -7.77 -12.32 -1.70
N ILE A 298 -8.52 -12.94 -0.79
CA ILE A 298 -8.05 -13.25 0.56
C ILE A 298 -6.95 -14.31 0.49
N ASP A 299 -7.17 -15.39 -0.25
CA ASP A 299 -6.19 -16.49 -0.35
C ASP A 299 -4.91 -16.06 -1.06
N THR A 300 -5.02 -15.23 -2.10
CA THR A 300 -3.86 -14.60 -2.74
C THR A 300 -3.03 -13.79 -1.74
N ARG A 301 -3.69 -13.00 -0.88
CA ARG A 301 -3.00 -12.23 0.18
C ARG A 301 -2.36 -13.13 1.23
N ARG A 302 -2.99 -14.25 1.58
CA ARG A 302 -2.39 -15.25 2.49
C ARG A 302 -1.12 -15.84 1.88
N ASN A 303 -1.16 -16.27 0.63
CA ASN A 303 0.01 -16.81 -0.07
C ASN A 303 1.16 -15.78 -0.15
N ILE A 304 0.85 -14.51 -0.39
CA ILE A 304 1.85 -13.42 -0.35
C ILE A 304 2.56 -13.36 1.00
N VAL A 305 1.79 -13.45 2.09
CA VAL A 305 2.35 -13.40 3.45
C VAL A 305 3.26 -14.61 3.69
N GLU A 306 2.85 -15.80 3.28
CA GLU A 306 3.68 -17.02 3.39
C GLU A 306 4.98 -16.90 2.57
N GLU A 307 4.91 -16.41 1.33
CA GLU A 307 6.11 -16.16 0.52
C GLU A 307 7.04 -15.11 1.13
N LEU A 308 6.49 -14.06 1.74
CA LEU A 308 7.28 -13.02 2.41
C LEU A 308 8.02 -13.60 3.63
N GLU A 309 7.38 -14.48 4.39
CA GLU A 309 8.00 -15.19 5.52
C GLU A 309 9.13 -16.13 5.05
N ALA A 310 8.92 -16.87 3.96
CA ALA A 310 9.97 -17.70 3.36
C ALA A 310 11.16 -16.86 2.85
N LYS A 311 10.89 -15.75 2.17
CA LYS A 311 11.93 -14.81 1.69
C LYS A 311 12.67 -14.16 2.85
N ARG A 312 11.99 -13.83 3.95
CA ARG A 312 12.62 -13.33 5.19
C ARG A 312 13.67 -14.32 5.67
N GLN A 313 13.32 -15.60 5.78
CA GLN A 313 14.26 -16.62 6.21
C GLN A 313 15.45 -16.74 5.24
N SER A 314 15.20 -16.77 3.94
CA SER A 314 16.27 -16.82 2.93
C SER A 314 17.24 -15.64 3.00
N ILE A 315 16.75 -14.42 3.25
CA ILE A 315 17.61 -13.24 3.41
C ILE A 315 18.46 -13.35 4.69
N VAL A 316 17.88 -13.85 5.79
CA VAL A 316 18.63 -14.10 7.03
C VAL A 316 19.78 -15.08 6.76
N ASP A 317 19.50 -16.18 6.05
CA ASP A 317 20.50 -17.19 5.73
C ASP A 317 21.62 -16.62 4.82
N GLN A 318 21.26 -15.79 3.82
CA GLN A 318 22.25 -15.13 2.95
C GLN A 318 23.18 -14.18 3.72
N VAL A 319 22.65 -13.40 4.66
CA VAL A 319 23.48 -12.50 5.48
C VAL A 319 24.44 -13.29 6.36
N GLN A 320 23.99 -14.41 6.93
CA GLN A 320 24.84 -15.30 7.72
C GLN A 320 25.95 -15.94 6.87
N GLN A 321 25.61 -16.39 5.65
CA GLN A 321 26.57 -16.98 4.72
C GLN A 321 27.67 -15.98 4.31
N VAL A 322 27.32 -14.71 4.05
CA VAL A 322 28.32 -13.68 3.71
C VAL A 322 29.29 -13.44 4.87
N ARG A 323 28.80 -13.42 6.11
CA ARG A 323 29.65 -13.31 7.30
C ARG A 323 30.62 -14.49 7.38
N GLU A 324 30.12 -15.71 7.24
CA GLU A 324 30.94 -16.94 7.34
C GLU A 324 32.03 -16.99 6.27
N GLN A 325 31.70 -16.66 5.02
CA GLN A 325 32.69 -16.57 3.94
C GLN A 325 33.80 -15.55 4.22
N PHE A 326 33.44 -14.41 4.81
CA PHE A 326 34.42 -13.39 5.19
C PHE A 326 35.33 -13.87 6.33
N GLU A 327 34.76 -14.49 7.35
CA GLU A 327 35.53 -15.06 8.47
C GLU A 327 36.51 -16.14 8.02
N ASP A 328 36.08 -17.03 7.11
CA ASP A 328 36.92 -18.11 6.59
C ASP A 328 38.08 -17.59 5.75
N GLU A 329 37.83 -16.62 4.87
CA GLU A 329 38.88 -16.05 4.04
C GLU A 329 39.88 -15.23 4.86
N MET A 330 39.42 -14.52 5.89
CA MET A 330 40.28 -13.81 6.83
C MET A 330 41.20 -14.77 7.60
N ARG A 331 40.65 -15.88 8.12
CA ARG A 331 41.46 -16.94 8.74
C ARG A 331 42.50 -17.51 7.78
N ARG A 332 42.10 -17.81 6.53
CA ARG A 332 43.00 -18.34 5.50
C ARG A 332 44.18 -17.41 5.20
N LEU A 333 43.96 -16.10 5.21
CA LEU A 333 45.02 -15.11 4.99
C LEU A 333 45.96 -14.99 6.20
N GLU A 334 45.41 -15.04 7.42
CA GLU A 334 46.18 -15.06 8.66
C GLU A 334 47.11 -16.27 8.72
N ASP A 335 46.57 -17.49 8.55
CA ASP A 335 47.33 -18.73 8.59
C ASP A 335 48.49 -18.72 7.58
N LYS A 336 48.22 -18.24 6.35
CA LYS A 336 49.24 -18.16 5.30
C LYS A 336 50.38 -17.20 5.67
N LEU A 337 50.07 -16.05 6.27
CA LEU A 337 51.08 -15.06 6.66
C LEU A 337 51.94 -15.61 7.80
N LEU A 338 51.33 -16.26 8.79
CA LEU A 338 52.03 -16.86 9.91
C LEU A 338 52.94 -18.01 9.46
N GLU A 339 52.47 -18.88 8.56
CA GLU A 339 53.31 -19.93 7.96
C GLU A 339 54.52 -19.37 7.20
N GLU A 340 54.33 -18.28 6.44
CA GLU A 340 55.42 -17.63 5.72
C GLU A 340 56.42 -16.95 6.67
N PHE A 341 55.92 -16.31 7.74
CA PHE A 341 56.75 -15.72 8.78
C PHE A 341 57.58 -16.79 9.49
N ASP A 342 56.98 -17.89 9.94
CA ASP A 342 57.67 -18.99 10.61
C ASP A 342 58.76 -19.59 9.71
N ARG A 343 58.49 -19.74 8.41
CA ARG A 343 59.48 -20.19 7.43
C ARG A 343 60.68 -19.22 7.35
N CYS A 344 60.43 -17.93 7.24
CA CYS A 344 61.49 -16.91 7.18
C CYS A 344 62.27 -16.85 8.49
N HIS A 345 61.58 -16.90 9.63
CA HIS A 345 62.17 -16.93 10.96
C HIS A 345 63.12 -18.14 11.11
N GLN A 346 62.67 -19.32 10.70
CA GLN A 346 63.48 -20.54 10.79
C GLN A 346 64.73 -20.47 9.90
N LEU A 347 64.62 -19.90 8.70
CA LEU A 347 65.78 -19.69 7.82
C LEU A 347 66.81 -18.76 8.46
N GLU A 348 66.35 -17.68 9.07
CA GLU A 348 67.22 -16.70 9.73
C GLU A 348 67.93 -17.29 10.95
N ILE A 349 67.20 -18.01 11.80
CA ILE A 349 67.78 -18.75 12.94
C ILE A 349 68.84 -19.75 12.45
N ASN A 350 68.55 -20.48 11.38
CA ASN A 350 69.49 -21.47 10.86
C ASN A 350 70.79 -20.81 10.37
N GLN A 351 70.70 -19.69 9.66
CA GLN A 351 71.88 -18.92 9.21
C GLN A 351 72.71 -18.40 10.39
N LEU A 352 72.06 -17.83 11.42
CA LEU A 352 72.77 -17.36 12.61
C LEU A 352 73.44 -18.51 13.38
N ASN A 353 72.80 -19.67 13.46
CA ASN A 353 73.38 -20.86 14.07
C ASN A 353 74.58 -21.40 13.27
N GLU A 354 74.54 -21.37 11.94
CA GLU A 354 75.66 -21.75 11.09
C GLU A 354 76.87 -20.84 11.31
N LEU A 355 76.65 -19.52 11.34
CA LEU A 355 77.71 -18.52 11.63
C LEU A 355 78.27 -18.67 13.05
N THR A 356 77.41 -18.99 14.02
CA THR A 356 77.82 -19.27 15.40
C THR A 356 78.69 -20.52 15.45
N THR A 357 78.32 -21.57 14.73
CA THR A 357 79.09 -22.83 14.64
C THR A 357 80.46 -22.58 13.99
N GLU A 358 80.54 -21.73 12.97
CA GLU A 358 81.81 -21.31 12.36
C GLU A 358 82.73 -20.64 13.41
N CYS A 359 82.18 -19.72 14.20
CA CYS A 359 82.90 -19.04 15.28
C CYS A 359 83.36 -20.00 16.39
N GLU A 360 82.49 -20.93 16.81
CA GLU A 360 82.83 -21.96 17.80
C GLU A 360 83.97 -22.87 17.32
N ASN A 361 83.93 -23.27 16.06
CA ASN A 361 84.98 -24.12 15.48
C ASN A 361 86.32 -23.39 15.38
N LEU A 362 86.31 -22.09 15.05
CA LEU A 362 87.51 -21.26 15.13
C LEU A 362 88.02 -21.14 16.56
N GLY A 363 87.11 -20.94 17.53
CA GLY A 363 87.45 -20.92 18.96
C GLY A 363 88.10 -22.23 19.44
N LYS A 364 87.61 -23.39 18.99
CA LYS A 364 88.23 -24.70 19.27
C LYS A 364 89.64 -24.81 18.69
N GLN A 365 89.85 -24.35 17.45
CA GLN A 365 91.18 -24.34 16.81
C GLN A 365 92.19 -23.50 17.61
N ILE A 366 91.79 -22.26 17.97
CA ILE A 366 92.62 -21.36 18.77
C ILE A 366 92.91 -21.96 20.15
N THR A 367 91.90 -22.52 20.82
CA THR A 367 92.07 -23.16 22.14
C THR A 367 93.05 -24.34 22.09
N ASN A 368 92.99 -25.15 21.03
CA ASN A 368 93.93 -26.25 20.83
C ASN A 368 95.36 -25.74 20.59
N ALA A 369 95.52 -24.69 19.78
CA ALA A 369 96.81 -24.06 19.54
C ALA A 369 97.43 -23.55 20.86
N VAL A 370 96.65 -22.86 21.70
CA VAL A 370 97.10 -22.39 23.02
C VAL A 370 97.57 -23.55 23.90
N LYS A 371 96.75 -24.59 24.09
CA LYS A 371 97.10 -25.77 24.90
C LYS A 371 98.40 -26.44 24.44
N LEU A 372 98.59 -26.53 23.13
CA LEU A 372 99.76 -27.20 22.56
C LEU A 372 101.03 -26.35 22.74
N VAL A 373 100.93 -25.03 22.57
CA VAL A 373 102.03 -24.09 22.86
C VAL A 373 102.43 -24.16 24.34
N GLU A 374 101.46 -24.14 25.25
CA GLU A 374 101.70 -24.28 26.69
C GLU A 374 102.38 -25.62 27.04
N THR A 375 101.96 -26.71 26.41
CA THR A 375 102.54 -28.05 26.64
C THR A 375 103.98 -28.13 26.15
N VAL A 376 104.26 -27.63 24.93
CA VAL A 376 105.61 -27.61 24.36
C VAL A 376 106.54 -26.71 25.17
N GLN A 377 106.04 -25.59 25.71
CA GLN A 377 106.79 -24.71 26.60
C GLN A 377 107.23 -25.42 27.90
N GLN A 378 106.37 -26.26 28.48
CA GLN A 378 106.65 -26.93 29.75
C GLN A 378 107.52 -28.18 29.61
N GLN A 379 107.37 -28.94 28.53
CA GLN A 379 107.92 -30.30 28.41
C GLN A 379 108.81 -30.51 27.17
N GLY A 380 108.89 -29.55 26.25
CA GLY A 380 109.59 -29.69 24.97
C GLY A 380 111.10 -29.41 25.05
N SER A 381 111.88 -29.98 24.12
CA SER A 381 113.29 -29.59 23.93
C SER A 381 113.41 -28.27 23.16
N GLU A 382 114.57 -27.60 23.22
CA GLU A 382 114.82 -26.32 22.52
C GLU A 382 114.45 -26.35 21.03
N THR A 383 114.78 -27.45 20.35
CA THR A 383 114.45 -27.66 18.93
C THR A 383 112.94 -27.83 18.67
N HIS A 384 112.20 -28.51 19.56
CA HIS A 384 110.74 -28.61 19.47
C HIS A 384 110.07 -27.26 19.70
N ILE A 385 110.57 -26.47 20.66
CA ILE A 385 110.05 -25.13 20.97
C ILE A 385 110.20 -24.22 19.74
N LEU A 386 111.40 -24.14 19.15
CA LEU A 386 111.66 -23.29 17.98
C LEU A 386 110.80 -23.70 16.77
N SER A 387 110.74 -24.99 16.43
CA SER A 387 109.97 -25.46 15.28
C SER A 387 108.45 -25.27 15.46
N PHE A 388 107.94 -25.42 16.69
CA PHE A 388 106.52 -25.33 16.95
C PHE A 388 106.03 -23.88 17.07
N ILE A 389 106.82 -23.00 17.68
CA ILE A 389 106.50 -21.56 17.77
C ILE A 389 106.39 -20.94 16.38
N GLU A 390 107.34 -21.19 15.47
CA GLU A 390 107.25 -20.66 14.09
C GLU A 390 105.97 -21.13 13.37
N LYS A 391 105.55 -22.38 13.62
CA LYS A 391 104.32 -22.93 13.05
C LYS A 391 103.06 -22.29 13.68
N ALA A 392 103.06 -22.09 14.99
CA ALA A 392 101.95 -21.44 15.70
C ALA A 392 101.81 -19.97 15.30
N GLU A 393 102.91 -19.22 15.17
CA GLU A 393 102.90 -17.83 14.68
C GLU A 393 102.38 -17.72 13.24
N LYS A 394 102.64 -18.73 12.40
CA LYS A 394 102.06 -18.80 11.06
C LYS A 394 100.55 -18.99 11.10
N GLU A 395 100.05 -19.90 11.92
CA GLU A 395 98.61 -20.15 12.12
C GLU A 395 97.88 -18.94 12.74
N CYS A 396 98.53 -18.18 13.64
CA CYS A 396 97.95 -16.96 14.20
C CYS A 396 97.52 -15.95 13.13
N ARG A 397 98.29 -15.81 12.04
CA ARG A 397 97.92 -14.94 10.91
C ARG A 397 96.65 -15.43 10.19
N GLU A 398 96.45 -16.74 10.11
CA GLU A 398 95.23 -17.32 9.56
C GLU A 398 94.03 -17.10 10.49
N TYR A 399 94.22 -17.24 11.81
CA TYR A 399 93.16 -16.94 12.80
C TYR A 399 92.73 -15.48 12.78
N GLU A 400 93.67 -14.53 12.67
CA GLU A 400 93.35 -13.11 12.55
C GLU A 400 92.48 -12.83 11.31
N THR A 401 92.78 -13.48 10.19
CA THR A 401 92.02 -13.33 8.95
C THR A 401 90.59 -13.85 9.14
N LYS A 402 90.43 -15.07 9.68
CA LYS A 402 89.12 -15.67 9.96
C LYS A 402 88.32 -14.91 11.02
N LEU A 403 88.99 -14.33 12.03
CA LEU A 403 88.36 -13.47 13.05
C LEU A 403 87.81 -12.19 12.44
N ARG A 404 88.55 -11.56 11.51
CA ARG A 404 88.04 -10.38 10.77
C ARG A 404 86.82 -10.73 9.94
N GLU A 405 86.84 -11.89 9.28
CA GLU A 405 85.71 -12.38 8.49
C GLU A 405 84.48 -12.68 9.35
N CYS A 406 84.64 -13.38 10.48
CA CYS A 406 83.56 -13.62 11.45
C CYS A 406 82.98 -12.29 11.97
N LYS A 407 83.86 -11.35 12.33
CA LYS A 407 83.45 -10.02 12.81
C LYS A 407 82.70 -9.23 11.75
N SER A 408 83.08 -9.33 10.47
CA SER A 408 82.38 -8.66 9.37
C SER A 408 81.01 -9.25 9.07
N LYS A 409 80.77 -10.52 9.44
CA LYS A 409 79.48 -11.22 9.25
C LYS A 409 78.49 -10.97 10.40
N ILE A 410 78.85 -10.24 11.46
CA ILE A 410 77.94 -9.89 12.56
C ILE A 410 76.87 -8.92 12.03
N GLN A 411 75.61 -9.33 12.12
CA GLN A 411 74.46 -8.55 11.66
C GLN A 411 73.44 -8.39 12.79
N HIS A 412 72.76 -7.25 12.80
CA HIS A 412 71.63 -7.00 13.68
C HIS A 412 70.33 -7.24 12.90
N VAL A 413 69.53 -8.19 13.35
CA VAL A 413 68.31 -8.62 12.66
C VAL A 413 67.08 -8.25 13.48
N THR A 414 66.08 -7.65 12.83
CA THR A 414 64.81 -7.22 13.45
C THR A 414 63.63 -7.59 12.56
N TYR A 415 62.47 -7.85 13.17
CA TYR A 415 61.22 -8.05 12.45
C TYR A 415 60.38 -6.77 12.43
N GLU A 416 59.78 -6.48 11.28
CA GLU A 416 58.82 -5.40 11.11
C GLU A 416 57.56 -5.98 10.45
N PHE A 417 56.39 -5.68 11.03
CA PHE A 417 55.09 -6.04 10.46
C PHE A 417 54.37 -4.78 10.00
N THR A 418 53.94 -4.79 8.74
CA THR A 418 53.10 -3.75 8.16
C THR A 418 51.83 -4.39 7.62
N ALA A 419 50.69 -4.03 8.19
CA ALA A 419 49.38 -4.50 7.71
C ALA A 419 49.08 -3.93 6.32
N ASP A 420 48.34 -4.69 5.51
CA ASP A 420 47.90 -4.24 4.19
C ASP A 420 46.92 -3.05 4.33
N GLN A 421 47.22 -1.96 3.63
CA GLN A 421 46.41 -0.74 3.69
C GLN A 421 44.97 -0.95 3.20
N ILE A 422 44.75 -1.88 2.26
CA ILE A 422 43.42 -2.26 1.79
C ILE A 422 42.63 -2.91 2.92
N LEU A 423 43.26 -3.80 3.70
CA LEU A 423 42.63 -4.46 4.84
C LEU A 423 42.21 -3.44 5.91
N GLU A 424 43.11 -2.51 6.26
CA GLU A 424 42.78 -1.42 7.18
C GLU A 424 41.66 -0.54 6.64
N ASN A 425 41.67 -0.25 5.34
CA ASN A 425 40.64 0.55 4.71
C ASN A 425 39.29 -0.18 4.77
N VAL A 426 39.23 -1.48 4.51
CA VAL A 426 37.99 -2.28 4.61
C VAL A 426 37.44 -2.24 6.03
N LEU A 427 38.27 -2.43 7.05
CA LEU A 427 37.87 -2.37 8.46
C LEU A 427 37.40 -0.98 8.91
N LYS A 428 38.02 0.09 8.40
CA LYS A 428 37.67 1.48 8.74
C LYS A 428 36.49 2.04 7.93
N SER A 429 36.30 1.60 6.69
CA SER A 429 35.34 2.20 5.75
C SER A 429 34.01 1.45 5.62
N THR A 430 33.95 0.18 6.01
CA THR A 430 32.72 -0.62 5.90
C THR A 430 31.75 -0.30 7.04
N LYS A 431 30.60 0.31 6.72
CA LYS A 431 29.56 0.69 7.69
C LYS A 431 28.32 -0.22 7.69
N SER A 432 28.19 -1.10 6.70
CA SER A 432 27.02 -1.97 6.54
C SER A 432 27.36 -3.21 5.71
N PHE A 433 26.73 -4.35 6.01
CA PHE A 433 26.82 -5.57 5.20
C PHE A 433 26.06 -5.48 3.86
N GLY A 434 25.09 -4.58 3.77
CA GLY A 434 24.25 -4.42 2.59
C GLY A 434 22.98 -3.63 2.91
N ASN A 435 22.10 -3.51 1.92
CA ASN A 435 20.83 -2.79 2.06
C ASN A 435 19.66 -3.76 1.86
N ILE A 436 18.69 -3.75 2.77
CA ILE A 436 17.42 -4.47 2.62
C ILE A 436 16.39 -3.50 2.06
N GLY A 437 15.96 -3.71 0.82
CA GLY A 437 14.92 -2.91 0.17
C GLY A 437 13.59 -3.64 0.12
N ILE A 438 12.51 -3.01 0.59
CA ILE A 438 11.15 -3.53 0.41
C ILE A 438 10.64 -3.08 -0.96
N LYS A 439 10.65 -3.97 -1.95
CA LYS A 439 10.02 -3.72 -3.24
C LYS A 439 8.53 -4.01 -3.13
N ARG A 440 7.69 -2.98 -3.27
CA ARG A 440 6.25 -3.15 -3.37
C ARG A 440 5.87 -3.17 -4.84
N SER A 441 5.74 -4.36 -5.41
CA SER A 441 5.11 -4.51 -6.73
C SER A 441 3.64 -4.11 -6.60
N LYS A 442 3.17 -3.19 -7.44
CA LYS A 442 1.73 -3.04 -7.64
C LYS A 442 1.25 -4.31 -8.36
N GLN A 443 0.61 -5.18 -7.59
CA GLN A 443 -0.08 -6.42 -7.97
C GLN A 443 0.76 -7.71 -7.97
N ILE A 444 0.19 -8.73 -7.30
CA ILE A 444 0.33 -10.13 -7.68
C ILE A 444 -0.72 -10.39 -8.76
N LYS A 445 -0.27 -11.02 -9.86
CA LYS A 445 -1.14 -11.52 -10.92
C LYS A 445 -2.00 -12.64 -10.37
N SER A 446 -3.16 -12.30 -9.82
CA SER A 446 -4.31 -13.19 -9.86
C SER A 446 -4.98 -12.96 -11.21
N GLU A 447 -4.79 -13.86 -12.17
CA GLU A 447 -5.31 -13.73 -13.54
C GLU A 447 -6.85 -13.63 -13.62
N ASN A 448 -7.59 -13.74 -12.50
CA ASN A 448 -9.05 -13.80 -12.51
C ASN A 448 -9.79 -12.76 -11.66
N ILE A 449 -9.12 -11.91 -10.86
CA ILE A 449 -9.84 -11.06 -9.89
C ILE A 449 -10.71 -9.97 -10.54
N ILE A 450 -10.61 -9.69 -11.85
CA ILE A 450 -11.70 -9.07 -12.64
C ILE A 450 -11.66 -9.56 -14.10
N ARG A 451 -11.71 -10.87 -14.37
CA ARG A 451 -12.10 -11.36 -15.72
C ARG A 451 -13.57 -11.76 -15.82
N GLY A 452 -14.29 -11.73 -14.69
CA GLY A 452 -15.68 -12.18 -14.57
C GLY A 452 -16.78 -11.10 -14.50
N ALA A 453 -16.50 -9.84 -14.84
CA ALA A 453 -17.55 -8.82 -14.98
C ALA A 453 -17.26 -7.90 -16.16
N ARG A 454 -17.49 -8.42 -17.38
CA ARG A 454 -17.89 -7.63 -18.56
C ARG A 454 -17.18 -6.26 -18.67
N LEU A 455 -15.87 -6.26 -18.93
CA LEU A 455 -15.20 -5.13 -19.60
C LEU A 455 -15.47 -5.13 -21.11
N GLU A 456 -16.59 -5.72 -21.55
CA GLU A 456 -17.16 -5.36 -22.84
C GLU A 456 -17.59 -3.88 -22.78
N ARG A 457 -16.79 -3.03 -23.43
CA ARG A 457 -17.22 -1.71 -23.91
C ARG A 457 -17.67 -0.72 -22.82
N ARG A 458 -16.90 -0.55 -21.74
CA ARG A 458 -16.96 0.73 -21.01
C ARG A 458 -16.46 1.82 -21.94
N GLY A 459 -17.39 2.49 -22.61
CA GLY A 459 -17.12 3.72 -23.35
C GLY A 459 -16.73 4.82 -22.36
N VAL A 460 -16.07 5.85 -22.87
CA VAL A 460 -15.79 7.06 -22.08
C VAL A 460 -16.81 8.13 -22.44
N LYS A 461 -17.08 9.04 -21.51
CA LYS A 461 -17.88 10.23 -21.76
C LYS A 461 -17.12 11.44 -21.27
N GLU A 462 -17.00 12.46 -22.13
CA GLU A 462 -16.54 13.77 -21.70
C GLU A 462 -17.56 14.34 -20.70
N VAL A 463 -17.12 14.58 -19.46
CA VAL A 463 -17.98 15.09 -18.38
C VAL A 463 -17.74 16.58 -18.10
N LYS A 464 -16.60 17.13 -18.51
CA LYS A 464 -16.25 18.52 -18.25
C LYS A 464 -15.13 19.04 -19.15
N ARG A 465 -15.25 20.29 -19.57
CA ARG A 465 -14.15 21.10 -20.12
C ARG A 465 -13.70 22.10 -19.07
N LEU A 466 -12.44 22.04 -18.66
CA LEU A 466 -11.86 22.93 -17.66
C LEU A 466 -10.91 23.91 -18.36
N ARG A 467 -11.25 25.20 -18.32
CA ARG A 467 -10.40 26.26 -18.86
C ARG A 467 -9.18 26.46 -17.95
N VAL A 468 -8.00 26.25 -18.51
CA VAL A 468 -6.71 26.32 -17.80
C VAL A 468 -5.94 27.61 -18.07
N TRP A 469 -6.37 28.37 -19.09
CA TRP A 469 -5.91 29.73 -19.31
C TRP A 469 -6.41 30.66 -18.21
N ILE A 470 -5.50 31.44 -17.66
CA ILE A 470 -5.77 32.38 -16.57
C ILE A 470 -5.28 33.79 -16.94
N ALA A 471 -5.89 34.80 -16.30
CA ALA A 471 -5.39 36.16 -16.41
C ALA A 471 -3.93 36.24 -15.94
N GLY A 472 -3.08 36.85 -16.78
CA GLY A 472 -1.63 36.95 -16.58
C GLY A 472 -0.80 35.82 -17.22
N ASP A 473 -1.41 34.95 -18.03
CA ASP A 473 -0.67 34.10 -18.97
C ASP A 473 -0.15 34.93 -20.15
N ARG A 474 1.06 34.63 -20.61
CA ARG A 474 1.74 35.35 -21.70
C ARG A 474 1.22 34.93 -23.08
N GLY A 475 0.61 33.75 -23.16
CA GLY A 475 0.03 33.21 -24.39
C GLY A 475 -0.96 32.09 -24.09
N ARG A 476 -1.25 31.28 -25.12
CA ARG A 476 -2.04 30.05 -24.97
C ARG A 476 -1.33 29.09 -24.00
N CYS A 477 -2.09 28.28 -23.27
CA CYS A 477 -1.51 27.26 -22.41
C CYS A 477 -0.84 26.17 -23.25
N ASN A 478 0.16 25.49 -22.70
CA ASN A 478 0.73 24.28 -23.27
C ASN A 478 1.02 23.31 -22.14
N ILE A 479 0.09 22.40 -21.89
CA ILE A 479 0.15 21.51 -20.72
C ILE A 479 1.08 20.34 -21.05
N SER A 480 2.28 20.36 -20.45
CA SER A 480 3.32 19.35 -20.66
C SER A 480 3.23 18.18 -19.69
N GLY A 481 2.61 18.40 -18.54
CA GLY A 481 2.36 17.37 -17.54
C GLY A 481 1.26 17.78 -16.56
N GLY A 482 0.77 16.82 -15.80
CA GLY A 482 -0.19 17.10 -14.74
C GLY A 482 -0.54 15.88 -13.90
N VAL A 483 -1.07 16.17 -12.71
CA VAL A 483 -1.46 15.20 -11.67
C VAL A 483 -2.92 15.43 -11.31
N TYR A 484 -3.69 14.34 -11.20
CA TYR A 484 -5.08 14.37 -10.76
C TYR A 484 -5.16 13.79 -9.34
N LEU A 485 -5.39 14.66 -8.36
CA LEU A 485 -5.40 14.32 -6.94
C LEU A 485 -6.66 13.56 -6.54
N GLU A 486 -6.55 12.78 -5.47
CA GLU A 486 -7.61 11.95 -4.89
C GLU A 486 -8.89 12.74 -4.61
N ASP A 487 -8.75 13.94 -4.03
CA ASP A 487 -9.87 14.86 -3.70
C ASP A 487 -10.47 15.60 -4.92
N GLY A 488 -10.01 15.25 -6.12
CA GLY A 488 -10.48 15.77 -7.38
C GLY A 488 -9.81 17.08 -7.83
N ARG A 489 -8.82 17.60 -7.10
CA ARG A 489 -8.00 18.73 -7.56
C ARG A 489 -7.06 18.32 -8.69
N ILE A 490 -6.68 19.29 -9.52
CA ILE A 490 -5.83 19.05 -10.70
C ILE A 490 -4.65 20.01 -10.66
N LEU A 491 -3.44 19.46 -10.72
CA LEU A 491 -2.19 20.20 -10.77
C LEU A 491 -1.62 20.09 -12.20
N LEU A 492 -1.31 21.22 -12.83
CA LEU A 492 -0.88 21.26 -14.23
C LEU A 492 0.41 22.04 -14.39
N ALA A 493 1.35 21.48 -15.14
CA ALA A 493 2.55 22.16 -15.63
C ALA A 493 2.27 22.80 -16.99
N ASP A 494 2.37 24.12 -17.06
CA ASP A 494 2.17 24.92 -18.27
C ASP A 494 3.52 25.38 -18.82
N HIS A 495 3.98 24.68 -19.86
CA HIS A 495 5.29 24.81 -20.48
C HIS A 495 5.54 26.23 -21.00
N ASP A 496 4.62 26.77 -21.78
CA ASP A 496 4.83 28.04 -22.50
C ASP A 496 4.59 29.26 -21.60
N ASN A 497 3.84 29.10 -20.50
CA ASN A 497 3.60 30.15 -19.51
C ASN A 497 4.51 30.07 -18.28
N PHE A 498 5.40 29.06 -18.20
CA PHE A 498 6.37 28.91 -17.11
C PHE A 498 5.67 28.83 -15.74
N LYS A 499 4.61 28.03 -15.63
CA LYS A 499 3.80 27.97 -14.41
C LYS A 499 3.42 26.55 -14.03
N VAL A 500 3.27 26.31 -12.72
CA VAL A 500 2.40 25.25 -12.22
C VAL A 500 1.13 25.86 -11.67
N LYS A 501 -0.03 25.31 -12.06
CA LYS A 501 -1.37 25.80 -11.71
C LYS A 501 -2.14 24.70 -10.99
N LEU A 502 -2.70 25.03 -9.82
CA LEU A 502 -3.59 24.15 -9.06
C LEU A 502 -5.04 24.58 -9.26
N PHE A 503 -5.89 23.65 -9.68
CA PHE A 503 -7.32 23.85 -9.84
C PHE A 503 -8.10 22.98 -8.86
N SER A 504 -9.23 23.50 -8.40
CA SER A 504 -10.24 22.75 -7.65
C SER A 504 -10.96 21.73 -8.53
N SER A 505 -11.65 20.76 -7.91
CA SER A 505 -12.54 19.83 -8.61
C SER A 505 -13.66 20.54 -9.39
N THR A 506 -14.06 21.74 -8.95
CA THR A 506 -15.02 22.60 -9.65
C THR A 506 -14.39 23.43 -10.77
N GLY A 507 -13.06 23.40 -10.94
CA GLY A 507 -12.36 24.07 -12.04
C GLY A 507 -11.95 25.51 -11.74
N ARG A 508 -12.12 25.98 -10.49
CA ARG A 508 -11.60 27.26 -10.03
C ARG A 508 -10.11 27.16 -9.76
N LEU A 509 -9.32 28.11 -10.24
CA LEU A 509 -7.90 28.26 -9.88
C LEU A 509 -7.78 28.50 -8.38
N LEU A 510 -6.97 27.67 -7.70
CA LEU A 510 -6.70 27.75 -6.27
C LEU A 510 -5.37 28.44 -5.99
N SER A 511 -4.32 28.05 -6.70
CA SER A 511 -2.97 28.58 -6.55
C SER A 511 -2.19 28.46 -7.84
N LYS A 512 -1.15 29.28 -8.00
CA LYS A 512 -0.20 29.22 -9.11
C LYS A 512 1.19 29.59 -8.62
N ILE A 513 2.20 29.06 -9.28
CA ILE A 513 3.59 29.45 -9.08
C ILE A 513 4.25 29.71 -10.43
N VAL A 514 5.12 30.71 -10.49
CA VAL A 514 5.88 31.09 -11.69
C VAL A 514 7.25 30.46 -11.57
N LEU A 515 7.60 29.65 -12.55
CA LEU A 515 8.82 28.86 -12.57
C LEU A 515 9.96 29.64 -13.23
N LYS A 516 11.20 29.30 -12.86
CA LYS A 516 12.41 29.88 -13.45
C LYS A 516 12.61 29.50 -14.91
N SER A 517 12.12 28.32 -15.31
CA SER A 517 12.26 27.76 -16.65
C SER A 517 11.02 27.00 -17.09
N LYS A 518 10.98 26.59 -18.36
CA LYS A 518 9.83 25.87 -18.93
C LYS A 518 9.74 24.46 -18.34
N PRO A 519 8.62 24.08 -17.72
CA PRO A 519 8.43 22.74 -17.19
C PRO A 519 8.11 21.75 -18.32
N SER A 520 8.82 20.64 -18.41
CA SER A 520 8.56 19.62 -19.44
C SER A 520 7.69 18.45 -18.97
N ASP A 521 7.52 18.28 -17.66
CA ASP A 521 6.59 17.31 -17.05
C ASP A 521 6.33 17.72 -15.58
N ILE A 522 5.51 16.96 -14.86
CA ILE A 522 5.38 17.02 -13.40
C ILE A 522 5.00 15.65 -12.88
N ALA A 523 5.65 15.22 -11.79
CA ALA A 523 5.22 14.03 -11.06
C ALA A 523 5.04 14.31 -9.57
N MET A 524 4.22 13.46 -8.97
CA MET A 524 3.91 13.47 -7.55
C MET A 524 4.87 12.53 -6.83
N ILE A 525 5.55 13.06 -5.81
CA ILE A 525 6.36 12.26 -4.88
C ILE A 525 5.43 11.69 -3.81
N ASP A 526 4.65 12.58 -3.20
CA ASP A 526 3.62 12.24 -2.21
C ASP A 526 2.48 13.28 -2.28
N LYS A 527 1.52 13.19 -1.35
CA LYS A 527 0.34 14.09 -1.34
C LYS A 527 0.70 15.59 -1.26
N SER A 528 1.89 15.92 -0.78
CA SER A 528 2.36 17.28 -0.51
C SER A 528 3.57 17.71 -1.36
N ARG A 529 4.37 16.79 -1.90
CA ARG A 529 5.59 17.08 -2.67
C ARG A 529 5.47 16.66 -4.14
N TYR A 530 5.90 17.54 -5.03
CA TYR A 530 5.91 17.35 -6.47
C TYR A 530 7.24 17.77 -7.05
N VAL A 531 7.61 17.23 -8.20
CA VAL A 531 8.86 17.58 -8.88
C VAL A 531 8.63 17.85 -10.35
N VAL A 532 9.35 18.84 -10.86
CA VAL A 532 9.24 19.36 -12.22
C VAL A 532 10.63 19.39 -12.85
N PRO A 533 10.85 18.81 -14.03
CA PRO A 533 12.11 18.93 -14.76
C PRO A 533 12.17 20.22 -15.58
N TYR A 534 13.38 20.80 -15.64
CA TYR A 534 13.77 21.95 -16.45
C TYR A 534 14.85 21.56 -17.45
N PRO A 535 14.48 21.06 -18.65
CA PRO A 535 15.46 20.62 -19.63
C PRO A 535 16.42 21.75 -20.03
N SER A 536 15.92 22.97 -20.23
CA SER A 536 16.73 24.12 -20.65
C SER A 536 17.74 24.61 -19.61
N CYS A 537 17.60 24.18 -18.35
CA CYS A 537 18.48 24.56 -17.26
C CYS A 537 19.24 23.38 -16.67
N SER A 538 19.06 22.16 -17.23
CA SER A 538 19.59 20.91 -16.66
C SER A 538 19.34 20.83 -15.14
N ALA A 539 18.10 21.05 -14.72
CA ALA A 539 17.74 21.09 -13.30
C ALA A 539 16.35 20.48 -13.05
N ILE A 540 16.06 20.20 -11.79
CA ILE A 540 14.71 19.87 -11.30
C ILE A 540 14.29 20.85 -10.20
N GLN A 541 12.99 21.09 -10.10
CA GLN A 541 12.38 21.95 -9.09
C GLN A 541 11.36 21.17 -8.29
N PHE A 542 11.52 21.16 -6.98
CA PHE A 542 10.52 20.66 -6.05
C PHE A 542 9.43 21.71 -5.81
N ILE A 543 8.20 21.26 -5.65
CA ILE A 543 7.03 22.10 -5.37
C ILE A 543 6.28 21.46 -4.20
N HIS A 544 5.96 22.28 -3.20
CA HIS A 544 5.19 21.87 -2.05
C HIS A 544 3.74 22.35 -2.14
N LEU A 545 2.81 21.50 -1.71
CA LEU A 545 1.39 21.79 -1.61
C LEU A 545 0.95 21.76 -0.16
N GLU A 546 0.70 22.93 0.41
CA GLU A 546 0.19 23.11 1.77
C GLU A 546 -1.28 23.52 1.71
N GLY A 547 -2.18 22.56 1.98
CA GLY A 547 -3.61 22.80 1.84
C GLY A 547 -3.97 23.17 0.40
N LYS A 548 -4.22 24.45 0.11
CA LYS A 548 -4.57 24.97 -1.24
C LYS A 548 -3.46 25.80 -1.88
N VAL A 549 -2.33 25.99 -1.22
CA VAL A 549 -1.25 26.91 -1.62
C VAL A 549 -0.07 26.12 -2.17
N LEU A 550 0.43 26.55 -3.34
CA LEU A 550 1.67 26.03 -3.92
C LEU A 550 2.85 26.89 -3.45
N ARG A 551 3.93 26.24 -3.05
CA ARG A 551 5.21 26.88 -2.70
C ARG A 551 6.35 26.27 -3.50
N GLU A 552 7.33 27.09 -3.82
CA GLU A 552 8.60 26.65 -4.37
C GLU A 552 9.35 25.89 -3.27
N GLY A 553 9.83 24.70 -3.60
CA GLY A 553 10.76 23.93 -2.78
C GLY A 553 12.18 24.06 -3.30
N ASP A 554 12.98 23.02 -3.07
CA ASP A 554 14.37 22.98 -3.48
C ASP A 554 14.53 23.01 -4.99
N TYR A 555 15.57 23.72 -5.43
CA TYR A 555 16.03 23.74 -6.81
C TYR A 555 17.35 22.96 -6.87
N VAL A 556 17.40 21.93 -7.71
CA VAL A 556 18.54 21.01 -7.78
C VAL A 556 19.10 20.99 -9.19
N ASP A 557 20.34 21.41 -9.34
CA ASP A 557 21.09 21.24 -10.58
C ASP A 557 21.36 19.75 -10.81
N THR A 558 21.14 19.32 -12.04
CA THR A 558 21.33 17.94 -12.44
C THR A 558 22.50 17.82 -13.41
N ALA A 559 23.19 16.68 -13.39
CA ALA A 559 24.39 16.47 -14.20
C ALA A 559 24.15 16.50 -15.72
N ARG A 560 22.89 16.36 -16.17
CA ARG A 560 22.50 16.24 -17.58
C ARG A 560 21.16 16.92 -17.84
N THR A 561 20.81 17.06 -19.11
CA THR A 561 19.48 17.50 -19.51
C THR A 561 18.51 16.33 -19.50
N TYR A 562 17.50 16.41 -18.63
CA TYR A 562 16.44 15.40 -18.52
C TYR A 562 15.11 15.94 -19.05
N HIS A 563 14.41 15.15 -19.85
CA HIS A 563 13.18 15.58 -20.55
C HIS A 563 11.90 15.29 -19.76
N CYS A 564 11.85 14.15 -19.09
CA CYS A 564 10.69 13.70 -18.33
C CYS A 564 11.16 12.88 -17.14
N LEU A 565 10.26 12.69 -16.18
CA LEU A 565 10.57 12.01 -14.93
C LEU A 565 9.44 11.11 -14.45
N ALA A 566 9.81 10.08 -13.71
CA ALA A 566 8.88 9.22 -12.98
C ALA A 566 9.36 9.04 -11.54
N ILE A 567 8.41 8.82 -10.64
CA ILE A 567 8.69 8.50 -9.24
C ILE A 567 8.30 7.04 -9.02
N GLU A 568 9.22 6.26 -8.47
CA GLU A 568 8.96 4.87 -8.05
C GLU A 568 9.95 4.46 -6.95
N ASN A 569 9.48 3.78 -5.90
CA ASN A 569 10.30 3.29 -4.78
C ASN A 569 11.26 4.33 -4.17
N ASP A 570 10.79 5.54 -3.86
CA ASP A 570 11.59 6.66 -3.31
C ASP A 570 12.76 7.14 -4.21
N HIS A 571 12.73 6.76 -5.49
CA HIS A 571 13.68 7.22 -6.49
C HIS A 571 13.00 8.06 -7.57
N ILE A 572 13.75 9.04 -8.09
CA ILE A 572 13.41 9.81 -9.28
C ILE A 572 14.12 9.16 -10.47
N TYR A 573 13.35 8.70 -11.44
CA TYR A 573 13.85 8.20 -12.71
C TYR A 573 13.79 9.33 -13.74
N LEU A 574 14.96 9.82 -14.15
CA LEU A 574 15.10 10.94 -15.07
C LEU A 574 15.59 10.46 -16.44
N VAL A 575 14.87 10.79 -17.51
CA VAL A 575 15.20 10.29 -18.86
C VAL A 575 15.98 11.32 -19.68
N THR A 576 17.07 10.87 -20.27
CA THR A 576 17.87 11.58 -21.30
C THR A 576 17.77 10.85 -22.64
N GLN A 577 18.31 11.42 -23.72
CA GLN A 577 18.46 10.69 -24.98
C GLN A 577 19.38 9.44 -24.88
N SER A 578 20.32 9.45 -23.93
CA SER A 578 21.38 8.44 -23.80
C SER A 578 21.15 7.36 -22.73
N GLY A 579 20.18 7.57 -21.84
CA GLY A 579 20.08 6.80 -20.60
C GLY A 579 19.04 7.33 -19.63
N ILE A 580 18.88 6.59 -18.54
CA ILE A 580 17.98 6.90 -17.42
C ILE A 580 18.84 7.09 -16.17
N ALA A 581 18.80 8.27 -15.56
CA ALA A 581 19.41 8.49 -14.25
C ALA A 581 18.43 8.08 -13.16
N VAL A 582 18.96 7.47 -12.10
CA VAL A 582 18.22 7.11 -10.89
C VAL A 582 18.77 7.97 -9.76
N CYS A 583 17.93 8.88 -9.25
CA CYS A 583 18.28 9.80 -8.17
C CYS A 583 17.50 9.44 -6.91
N ASP A 584 18.14 9.58 -5.76
CA ASP A 584 17.44 9.50 -4.48
C ASP A 584 16.66 10.78 -4.21
N ILE A 585 15.40 10.67 -3.77
CA ILE A 585 14.56 11.84 -3.51
C ILE A 585 15.09 12.66 -2.34
N GLU A 586 15.60 12.03 -1.28
CA GLU A 586 16.00 12.72 -0.05
C GLU A 586 17.43 13.25 -0.16
N ALA A 587 18.35 12.47 -0.73
CA ALA A 587 19.73 12.91 -0.95
C ALA A 587 19.88 13.90 -2.12
N CYS A 588 18.85 14.04 -2.97
CA CYS A 588 18.88 14.87 -4.18
C CYS A 588 20.11 14.61 -5.08
N ALA A 589 20.61 13.37 -5.06
CA ALA A 589 21.86 12.98 -5.71
C ALA A 589 21.64 11.82 -6.69
N GLU A 590 22.35 11.86 -7.82
CA GLU A 590 22.40 10.76 -8.77
C GLU A 590 23.11 9.56 -8.13
N LYS A 591 22.38 8.46 -7.95
CA LYS A 591 22.90 7.19 -7.42
C LYS A 591 23.46 6.30 -8.52
N ASN A 592 22.78 6.28 -9.66
CA ASN A 592 23.10 5.38 -10.76
C ASN A 592 22.68 6.00 -12.11
N PHE A 593 23.39 5.63 -13.17
CA PHE A 593 23.06 6.02 -14.55
C PHE A 593 23.00 4.80 -15.45
N ILE A 594 21.80 4.47 -15.90
CA ILE A 594 21.54 3.34 -16.78
C ILE A 594 21.75 3.78 -18.23
N LYS A 595 22.86 3.33 -18.84
CA LYS A 595 23.15 3.58 -20.25
C LYS A 595 22.35 2.64 -21.14
N LEU A 596 21.68 3.17 -22.15
CA LEU A 596 20.85 2.35 -23.07
C LEU A 596 21.67 1.36 -23.90
N LYS A 597 22.94 1.70 -24.20
CA LYS A 597 23.86 0.85 -24.98
C LYS A 597 24.19 -0.47 -24.31
N ASP A 598 24.29 -0.47 -22.99
CA ASP A 598 24.62 -1.65 -22.18
C ASP A 598 23.44 -2.64 -22.11
N LEU A 599 22.31 -2.29 -22.74
CA LEU A 599 21.01 -2.97 -22.67
C LEU A 599 20.44 -3.33 -24.06
N GLY A 600 21.25 -3.19 -25.13
CA GLY A 600 20.85 -3.52 -26.51
C GLY A 600 20.01 -2.45 -27.23
N LEU A 601 19.89 -1.24 -26.68
CA LEU A 601 19.23 -0.09 -27.30
C LEU A 601 20.27 0.92 -27.81
N SER A 602 20.06 1.48 -29.01
CA SER A 602 21.01 2.47 -29.59
C SER A 602 20.97 3.82 -28.86
N THR A 603 19.81 4.48 -28.87
CA THR A 603 19.50 5.77 -28.18
C THR A 603 17.99 6.05 -28.27
N PHE A 604 17.42 6.76 -27.29
CA PHE A 604 16.12 7.43 -27.48
C PHE A 604 16.29 8.60 -28.45
N LYS A 605 15.38 8.77 -29.39
CA LYS A 605 15.46 9.85 -30.39
C LYS A 605 14.79 11.12 -29.87
N SER A 606 13.58 11.01 -29.35
CA SER A 606 12.90 12.09 -28.64
C SER A 606 12.01 11.53 -27.52
N PRO A 607 12.58 11.20 -26.35
CA PRO A 607 11.80 10.73 -25.22
C PRO A 607 10.92 11.87 -24.68
N CYS A 608 9.60 11.66 -24.63
CA CYS A 608 8.64 12.70 -24.26
C CYS A 608 8.03 12.53 -22.88
N ASN A 609 7.84 11.30 -22.41
CA ASN A 609 7.21 11.04 -21.13
C ASN A 609 7.67 9.67 -20.59
N ILE A 610 7.65 9.53 -19.26
CA ILE A 610 7.97 8.31 -18.54
C ILE A 610 6.99 8.13 -17.39
N ARG A 611 6.48 6.92 -17.17
CA ARG A 611 5.67 6.57 -16.00
C ARG A 611 6.07 5.21 -15.47
N ALA A 612 5.95 5.05 -14.16
CA ALA A 612 6.07 3.74 -13.52
C ALA A 612 4.79 2.93 -13.74
N SER A 613 4.94 1.69 -14.18
CA SER A 613 3.89 0.66 -14.30
C SER A 613 4.15 -0.47 -13.30
N ALA A 614 3.25 -1.45 -13.22
CA ALA A 614 3.46 -2.66 -12.40
C ALA A 614 4.75 -3.42 -12.78
N SER A 615 5.09 -3.45 -14.08
CA SER A 615 6.26 -4.15 -14.63
C SER A 615 7.58 -3.36 -14.61
N GLY A 616 7.54 -2.05 -14.32
CA GLY A 616 8.73 -1.20 -14.31
C GLY A 616 8.46 0.21 -14.82
N LEU A 617 9.20 0.63 -15.85
CA LEU A 617 9.14 1.97 -16.45
C LEU A 617 8.60 1.89 -17.87
N VAL A 618 7.73 2.82 -18.24
CA VAL A 618 7.22 2.95 -19.60
C VAL A 618 7.61 4.31 -20.14
N ILE A 619 8.22 4.34 -21.32
CA ILE A 619 8.77 5.55 -21.95
C ILE A 619 8.22 5.71 -23.35
N THR A 620 7.68 6.89 -23.67
CA THR A 620 7.26 7.23 -25.04
C THR A 620 8.40 7.93 -25.79
N ASP A 621 8.73 7.43 -26.98
CA ASP A 621 9.67 8.06 -27.91
C ASP A 621 8.91 8.53 -29.16
N SER A 622 8.73 9.85 -29.27
CA SER A 622 7.82 10.46 -30.23
C SER A 622 8.32 10.29 -31.66
N GLU A 623 9.61 10.53 -31.91
CA GLU A 623 10.21 10.43 -33.24
C GLU A 623 10.41 8.98 -33.70
N ARG A 624 10.55 8.03 -32.77
CA ARG A 624 10.58 6.60 -33.10
C ARG A 624 9.19 5.97 -33.23
N HIS A 625 8.12 6.74 -32.97
CA HIS A 625 6.73 6.27 -32.91
C HIS A 625 6.59 5.01 -32.03
N SER A 626 7.27 4.97 -30.89
CA SER A 626 7.39 3.76 -30.06
C SER A 626 7.13 4.02 -28.59
N VAL A 627 6.67 2.99 -27.91
CA VAL A 627 6.52 2.94 -26.45
C VAL A 627 7.42 1.82 -25.94
N ASN A 628 8.36 2.15 -25.07
CA ASN A 628 9.36 1.23 -24.55
C ASN A 628 9.03 0.88 -23.10
N PHE A 629 8.89 -0.41 -22.81
CA PHE A 629 8.69 -0.94 -21.48
C PHE A 629 10.03 -1.47 -20.98
N LEU A 630 10.48 -0.99 -19.83
CA LEU A 630 11.73 -1.36 -19.20
C LEU A 630 11.47 -1.83 -17.78
N SER A 631 12.34 -2.69 -17.25
CA SER A 631 12.37 -2.95 -15.81
C SER A 631 12.95 -1.75 -15.05
N LEU A 632 12.90 -1.76 -13.71
CA LEU A 632 13.44 -0.67 -12.88
C LEU A 632 14.98 -0.58 -12.93
N ASP A 633 15.66 -1.68 -13.19
CA ASP A 633 17.10 -1.73 -13.53
C ASP A 633 17.37 -1.34 -15.00
N GLY A 634 16.33 -1.00 -15.75
CA GLY A 634 16.38 -0.44 -17.09
C GLY A 634 16.54 -1.46 -18.22
N ARG A 635 16.39 -2.77 -17.96
CA ARG A 635 16.35 -3.78 -19.02
C ARG A 635 15.12 -3.57 -19.89
N LEU A 636 15.31 -3.48 -21.21
CA LEU A 636 14.19 -3.45 -22.15
C LEU A 636 13.40 -4.75 -22.05
N LEU A 637 12.12 -4.64 -21.70
CA LEU A 637 11.16 -5.74 -21.67
C LEU A 637 10.49 -5.87 -23.03
N HIS A 638 9.86 -4.79 -23.49
CA HIS A 638 9.08 -4.76 -24.74
C HIS A 638 9.20 -3.40 -25.44
N CYS A 639 9.15 -3.41 -26.78
CA CYS A 639 9.02 -2.20 -27.59
C CYS A 639 7.73 -2.31 -28.41
N PHE A 640 6.77 -1.43 -28.14
CA PHE A 640 5.50 -1.39 -28.82
C PHE A 640 5.50 -0.31 -29.91
N LYS A 641 5.10 -0.73 -31.12
CA LYS A 641 4.88 0.13 -32.28
C LYS A 641 3.60 -0.28 -32.98
N ALA A 642 2.54 0.51 -32.85
CA ALA A 642 1.32 0.30 -33.63
C ALA A 642 1.28 1.20 -34.87
N SER A 643 0.70 0.67 -35.95
CA SER A 643 0.45 1.44 -37.18
C SER A 643 -0.43 2.68 -36.92
N GLY A 644 -1.39 2.57 -35.99
CA GLY A 644 -2.35 3.62 -35.61
C GLY A 644 -1.92 4.55 -34.47
N LEU A 645 -0.74 4.37 -33.86
CA LEU A 645 -0.22 5.26 -32.81
C LEU A 645 0.94 6.08 -33.37
N LYS A 646 0.72 7.38 -33.62
CA LYS A 646 1.73 8.26 -34.20
C LYS A 646 2.14 9.35 -33.21
N CYS A 647 3.46 9.49 -33.02
CA CYS A 647 4.07 10.51 -32.16
C CYS A 647 3.53 10.37 -30.73
N PRO A 648 3.81 9.25 -30.04
CA PRO A 648 3.37 9.06 -28.67
C PRO A 648 4.04 10.12 -27.79
N MET A 649 3.22 10.94 -27.11
CA MET A 649 3.69 12.02 -26.25
C MET A 649 3.24 11.83 -24.82
N GLY A 650 1.93 11.85 -24.58
CA GLY A 650 1.35 11.71 -23.25
C GLY A 650 1.32 10.27 -22.78
N LEU A 651 1.59 10.06 -21.50
CA LEU A 651 1.58 8.75 -20.86
C LEU A 651 0.93 8.85 -19.48
N GLY A 652 0.02 7.94 -19.19
CA GLY A 652 -0.62 7.80 -17.88
C GLY A 652 -0.83 6.35 -17.53
N VAL A 653 -0.81 6.05 -16.23
CA VAL A 653 -1.10 4.73 -15.69
C VAL A 653 -2.25 4.89 -14.71
N ASP A 654 -3.28 4.04 -14.83
CA ASP A 654 -4.40 4.06 -13.90
C ASP A 654 -4.09 3.29 -12.59
N ASP A 655 -5.01 3.31 -11.65
CA ASP A 655 -4.91 2.60 -10.38
C ASP A 655 -4.92 1.07 -10.52
N GLN A 656 -5.32 0.56 -11.69
CA GLN A 656 -5.29 -0.86 -12.05
C GLN A 656 -3.99 -1.28 -12.73
N GLY A 657 -3.07 -0.34 -13.01
CA GLY A 657 -1.80 -0.62 -13.69
C GLY A 657 -1.88 -0.63 -15.22
N ASN A 658 -3.03 -0.28 -15.80
CA ASN A 658 -3.18 -0.17 -17.25
C ASN A 658 -2.43 1.07 -17.77
N VAL A 659 -1.76 0.90 -18.91
CA VAL A 659 -0.97 1.96 -19.54
C VAL A 659 -1.80 2.66 -20.62
N PHE A 660 -1.84 3.98 -20.60
CA PHE A 660 -2.55 4.79 -21.58
C PHE A 660 -1.61 5.75 -22.28
N VAL A 661 -1.63 5.72 -23.61
CA VAL A 661 -0.69 6.46 -24.45
C VAL A 661 -1.44 7.39 -25.38
N CYS A 662 -1.10 8.68 -25.32
CA CYS A 662 -1.61 9.71 -26.23
C CYS A 662 -0.80 9.70 -27.52
N GLY A 663 -1.44 9.26 -28.62
CA GLY A 663 -0.94 9.43 -29.97
C GLY A 663 -1.19 10.84 -30.45
N ASN A 664 -0.16 11.69 -30.38
CA ASN A 664 -0.29 13.11 -30.69
C ASN A 664 -0.68 13.34 -32.15
N GLN A 665 0.08 12.81 -33.10
CA GLN A 665 -0.23 13.01 -34.52
C GLN A 665 -1.42 12.19 -35.00
N SER A 666 -1.71 11.07 -34.33
CA SER A 666 -2.88 10.22 -34.64
C SER A 666 -4.17 10.67 -33.94
N SER A 667 -4.12 11.72 -33.11
CA SER A 667 -5.27 12.26 -32.36
C SER A 667 -6.10 11.19 -31.66
N ASN A 668 -5.43 10.28 -30.95
CA ASN A 668 -6.08 9.17 -30.26
C ASN A 668 -5.38 8.84 -28.93
N VAL A 669 -6.06 8.07 -28.09
CA VAL A 669 -5.48 7.51 -26.85
C VAL A 669 -5.70 6.01 -26.85
N HIS A 670 -4.60 5.27 -26.74
CA HIS A 670 -4.60 3.81 -26.70
C HIS A 670 -4.44 3.33 -25.27
N GLN A 671 -5.18 2.29 -24.89
CA GLN A 671 -4.93 1.48 -23.72
C GLN A 671 -4.06 0.29 -24.14
N LEU A 672 -2.91 0.15 -23.52
CA LEU A 672 -1.97 -0.94 -23.72
C LEU A 672 -2.04 -1.90 -22.54
N SER A 673 -1.86 -3.18 -22.83
CA SER A 673 -1.63 -4.21 -21.81
C SER A 673 -0.20 -4.12 -21.26
N GLU A 674 0.04 -4.82 -20.17
CA GLU A 674 1.34 -4.86 -19.50
C GLU A 674 2.45 -5.49 -20.37
N ASP A 675 2.10 -6.43 -21.25
CA ASP A 675 2.99 -7.02 -22.28
C ASP A 675 3.13 -6.12 -23.53
N GLY A 676 2.59 -4.91 -23.48
CA GLY A 676 2.74 -3.92 -24.54
C GLY A 676 1.88 -4.18 -25.78
N GLN A 677 0.80 -4.96 -25.69
CA GLN A 677 -0.16 -5.10 -26.79
C GLN A 677 -1.25 -4.03 -26.73
N THR A 678 -1.81 -3.65 -27.88
CA THR A 678 -2.98 -2.75 -27.89
C THR A 678 -4.21 -3.50 -27.43
N LEU A 679 -4.77 -3.11 -26.30
CA LEU A 679 -6.05 -3.63 -25.86
C LEU A 679 -7.19 -2.96 -26.62
N ARG A 680 -7.16 -1.63 -26.69
CA ARG A 680 -8.17 -0.83 -27.42
C ARG A 680 -7.76 0.63 -27.55
N MET A 681 -8.42 1.33 -28.47
CA MET A 681 -8.46 2.79 -28.50
C MET A 681 -9.59 3.29 -27.60
N ILE A 682 -9.26 4.13 -26.62
CA ILE A 682 -10.25 4.67 -25.66
C ILE A 682 -10.77 6.05 -26.06
N LEU A 683 -9.99 6.79 -26.86
CA LEU A 683 -10.36 8.09 -27.41
C LEU A 683 -9.86 8.18 -28.85
N GLN A 684 -10.71 8.74 -29.71
CA GLN A 684 -10.43 9.00 -31.12
C GLN A 684 -10.82 10.44 -31.49
N PRO A 685 -10.51 10.94 -32.70
CA PRO A 685 -10.81 12.33 -33.06
C PRO A 685 -12.29 12.72 -32.89
N ALA A 686 -13.21 11.77 -33.09
CA ALA A 686 -14.65 11.97 -32.90
C ALA A 686 -15.06 12.25 -31.43
N ASP A 687 -14.23 11.87 -30.46
CA ASP A 687 -14.42 12.19 -29.04
C ASP A 687 -13.92 13.60 -28.68
N GLY A 688 -13.44 14.35 -29.68
CA GLY A 688 -13.01 15.73 -29.54
C GLY A 688 -11.59 15.91 -29.01
N VAL A 689 -10.76 14.87 -28.92
CA VAL A 689 -9.32 15.01 -28.65
C VAL A 689 -8.57 15.48 -29.90
N GLU A 690 -7.65 16.43 -29.75
CA GLU A 690 -6.96 17.09 -30.86
C GLU A 690 -5.47 17.21 -30.54
N ASN A 691 -4.68 16.29 -31.07
CA ASN A 691 -3.27 16.11 -30.74
C ASN A 691 -3.03 15.99 -29.22
N PRO A 692 -3.52 14.93 -28.58
CA PRO A 692 -3.43 14.77 -27.14
C PRO A 692 -1.95 14.76 -26.69
N ALA A 693 -1.67 15.51 -25.63
CA ALA A 693 -0.32 15.82 -25.15
C ALA A 693 -0.01 15.15 -23.81
N HIS A 694 -0.99 15.09 -22.92
CA HIS A 694 -0.84 14.48 -21.59
C HIS A 694 -2.16 13.86 -21.12
N ILE A 695 -2.08 12.79 -20.35
CA ILE A 695 -3.21 12.11 -19.71
C ILE A 695 -2.88 11.79 -18.25
N ALA A 696 -3.83 12.01 -17.35
CA ALA A 696 -3.69 11.59 -15.95
C ALA A 696 -5.02 11.16 -15.34
N PHE A 697 -4.95 10.15 -14.49
CA PHE A 697 -6.09 9.47 -13.85
C PHE A 697 -6.28 9.96 -12.43
N GLN A 698 -7.55 10.14 -12.03
CA GLN A 698 -7.89 10.41 -10.65
C GLN A 698 -7.58 9.18 -9.80
N LEU A 699 -6.75 9.33 -8.78
CA LEU A 699 -6.44 8.25 -7.83
C LEU A 699 -7.72 7.70 -7.21
N TYR A 700 -7.91 6.37 -7.30
CA TYR A 700 -9.08 5.63 -6.81
C TYR A 700 -10.44 6.12 -7.36
N GLY A 701 -10.40 6.84 -8.48
CA GLY A 701 -11.56 7.45 -9.11
C GLY A 701 -11.86 6.88 -10.49
N ASN A 702 -13.04 7.19 -11.02
CA ASN A 702 -13.45 6.75 -12.37
C ASN A 702 -13.26 7.83 -13.45
N LYS A 703 -12.43 8.85 -13.18
CA LYS A 703 -12.20 9.99 -14.07
C LYS A 703 -10.75 10.12 -14.45
N PHE A 704 -10.51 10.71 -15.60
CA PHE A 704 -9.18 11.13 -16.06
C PHE A 704 -9.31 12.41 -16.86
N PHE A 705 -8.21 13.14 -17.03
CA PHE A 705 -8.19 14.27 -17.94
C PHE A 705 -7.19 14.04 -19.06
N VAL A 706 -7.46 14.66 -20.20
CA VAL A 706 -6.56 14.73 -21.35
C VAL A 706 -6.35 16.21 -21.68
N SER A 707 -5.09 16.56 -21.95
CA SER A 707 -4.72 17.86 -22.50
C SER A 707 -4.36 17.74 -23.98
N ASP A 708 -4.56 18.81 -24.73
CA ASP A 708 -4.31 18.87 -26.15
C ASP A 708 -3.15 19.81 -26.48
N SER A 709 -2.41 19.49 -27.53
CA SER A 709 -1.31 20.30 -28.06
C SER A 709 -1.68 21.00 -29.37
N LYS A 710 -2.89 20.86 -29.90
CA LYS A 710 -3.32 21.67 -31.05
C LYS A 710 -3.69 23.07 -30.58
N ILE A 711 -3.20 24.12 -31.27
CA ILE A 711 -3.32 25.54 -30.85
C ILE A 711 -4.77 25.95 -30.52
N SER A 712 -5.76 25.45 -31.27
CA SER A 712 -7.18 25.72 -31.05
C SER A 712 -7.74 25.14 -29.75
N ALA A 713 -7.10 24.14 -29.16
CA ALA A 713 -7.61 23.35 -28.04
C ALA A 713 -6.79 23.49 -26.74
N ARG A 714 -5.59 24.09 -26.75
CA ARG A 714 -4.66 24.02 -25.61
C ARG A 714 -5.09 24.77 -24.33
N ASP A 715 -6.02 25.71 -24.41
CA ASP A 715 -6.48 26.50 -23.24
C ASP A 715 -7.47 25.75 -22.34
N VAL A 716 -7.79 24.50 -22.67
CA VAL A 716 -8.77 23.68 -21.99
C VAL A 716 -8.20 22.27 -21.82
N ILE A 717 -8.44 21.66 -20.65
CA ILE A 717 -8.31 20.21 -20.49
C ILE A 717 -9.70 19.57 -20.51
N LYS A 718 -9.79 18.37 -21.08
CA LYS A 718 -11.02 17.59 -21.18
C LYS A 718 -11.01 16.52 -20.12
N ILE A 719 -12.03 16.50 -19.27
CA ILE A 719 -12.20 15.49 -18.22
C ILE A 719 -13.20 14.46 -18.71
N PHE A 720 -12.79 13.20 -18.70
CA PHE A 720 -13.58 12.04 -19.08
C PHE A 720 -13.92 11.21 -17.86
N ARG A 721 -15.01 10.46 -17.95
CA ARG A 721 -15.43 9.46 -16.98
C ARG A 721 -15.70 8.13 -17.71
N TRP A 722 -15.29 7.03 -17.10
CA TRP A 722 -15.68 5.68 -17.54
C TRP A 722 -17.21 5.49 -17.38
N LYS A 723 -17.87 4.95 -18.42
CA LYS A 723 -19.32 4.65 -18.38
C LYS A 723 -19.64 3.43 -17.55
#